data_AF-A0A7G8G0W8-F1
#
_entry.id   AF-A0A7G8G0W8-F1
#
_cell.length_a   1.000
_cell.length_b   1.000
_cell.length_c   1.000
_cell.angle_alpha   90.00
_cell.angle_beta   90.00
_cell.angle_gamma   90.00
#
_symmetry.space_group_name_H-M   'P 1'
#
loop_
_entity.id
_entity.type
_entity.pdbx_description
1 polymer ?
#
loop_
_entity_poly.entity_id
_entity_poly.type
_entity_poly.pdbx_seq_one_letter_code
_entity_poly.pdbx_strand_id
1 'polypeptide(L)'
;MPLLLIWPLWLIRRPEQDTPIWGRRSLILLITLFTLRYLTWRVTSSLNFDSRLSISLSLLLLLAEAWLLLIGLIPLWLAWRRFPDRRFEINDRQQRWANSGWKPHVDILVPTYGEPIKVLERALIGCTNLSYPHTKVWVLDDSGRHEVKTLAAELGCRYLHRPEHVNAKAGNLNHGLRHCRGELVAVFDADFIPQRTFLDRSIGFLLEPEVALIQTPQTFINADPVMRNLGMEHWLLSDEESFYRWIQPVRDGWGAVVCAGTSFVVKRKALDQIGGFVEQAISEDFVTGISLTRQHWRLLYLQEKLSAGLAAETMADFVHQRQRWASGTLQSLRLRSGPLHPKGLSLGQRIAYLEGVMHWFNNVPRLVLMLMPLSYGLLGIIPILLNSEAALTLLLPLWGLQVLSLGWLNRGSRTAFLSELTGWVLTVPLTMTVLSNLIGRIGGFRVTPKHQRRDRGSTSVELLLPLLALVLFNLVNLQGLLSNASGLPNQVLAGRPVGLVWGVINLLSLIVAVRACWDPAAKDLAPWQKLKLEAWIEDDGGHRYPCCITALSESGAKIAYSRSPLPWVASSKLRWCQELPALPVIFTNKTDTEALLHWGDLARQDRYALIRWLFCRPGCWVDRQAPQEGRALLALFRRLIAPPKRGPFNPSMIPQHLPRVQGSAHQ
;
A
#
# COMPACT_ATOMS: atom_id res chain seq x y z
N MET A 1 -26.67 16.15 20.56
CA MET A 1 -25.33 15.52 20.41
C MET A 1 -25.40 14.08 19.90
N PRO A 2 -26.12 13.11 20.54
CA PRO A 2 -26.12 11.72 20.07
C PRO A 2 -26.75 11.51 18.68
N LEU A 3 -27.78 12.29 18.32
CA LEU A 3 -28.40 12.26 16.99
C LEU A 3 -27.42 12.61 15.85
N LEU A 4 -26.40 13.44 16.11
CA LEU A 4 -25.40 13.80 15.10
C LEU A 4 -24.40 12.67 14.83
N LEU A 5 -24.23 11.72 15.77
CA LEU A 5 -23.39 10.53 15.59
C LEU A 5 -24.09 9.44 14.75
N ILE A 6 -25.40 9.56 14.53
CA ILE A 6 -26.15 8.70 13.61
C ILE A 6 -25.93 9.13 12.16
N TRP A 7 -25.54 10.39 11.91
CA TRP A 7 -25.35 10.91 10.56
C TRP A 7 -24.40 10.07 9.68
N PRO A 8 -23.19 9.68 10.13
CA PRO A 8 -22.31 8.84 9.33
C PRO A 8 -22.90 7.45 9.03
N LEU A 9 -23.76 6.92 9.91
CA LEU A 9 -24.40 5.61 9.74
C LEU A 9 -25.51 5.65 8.67
N TRP A 10 -26.11 6.81 8.43
CA TRP A 10 -27.13 7.01 7.42
C TRP A 10 -26.56 7.21 6.01
N LEU A 11 -25.25 7.49 5.90
CA LEU A 11 -24.57 7.68 4.63
C LEU A 11 -24.27 6.32 3.95
N ILE A 12 -24.99 6.06 2.87
CA ILE A 12 -24.76 4.88 2.02
C ILE A 12 -23.51 5.09 1.18
N ARG A 13 -22.63 4.08 1.12
CA ARG A 13 -21.47 4.08 0.22
C ARG A 13 -21.93 3.89 -1.22
N ARG A 14 -21.53 4.80 -2.11
CA ARG A 14 -21.83 4.78 -3.55
C ARG A 14 -20.56 5.16 -4.34
N PRO A 15 -20.49 4.91 -5.66
CA PRO A 15 -19.47 5.52 -6.51
C PRO A 15 -19.42 7.04 -6.36
N GLU A 16 -18.28 7.68 -6.64
CA GLU A 16 -18.12 9.15 -6.44
C GLU A 16 -19.16 9.97 -7.19
N GLN A 17 -19.47 9.52 -8.41
CA GLN A 17 -20.37 10.20 -9.34
C GLN A 17 -21.80 10.24 -8.78
N ASP A 18 -22.20 9.17 -8.08
CA ASP A 18 -23.52 8.99 -7.47
C ASP A 18 -23.58 9.47 -6.02
N THR A 19 -22.42 9.77 -5.42
CA THR A 19 -22.35 10.21 -4.03
C THR A 19 -22.79 11.68 -3.94
N PRO A 20 -23.81 12.00 -3.13
CA PRO A 20 -24.25 13.38 -2.95
C PRO A 20 -23.13 14.20 -2.29
N ILE A 21 -22.65 15.23 -2.99
CA ILE A 21 -21.57 16.08 -2.49
C ILE A 21 -21.92 16.76 -1.17
N TRP A 22 -23.19 17.11 -0.97
CA TRP A 22 -23.69 17.73 0.25
C TRP A 22 -23.53 16.80 1.46
N GLY A 23 -23.66 15.48 1.28
CA GLY A 23 -23.48 14.50 2.36
C GLY A 23 -22.02 14.42 2.83
N ARG A 24 -21.08 14.53 1.89
CA ARG A 24 -19.64 14.63 2.22
C ARG A 24 -19.34 15.95 2.94
N ARG A 25 -19.84 17.06 2.40
CA ARG A 25 -19.61 18.40 2.96
C ARG A 25 -20.19 18.54 4.36
N SER A 26 -21.41 18.04 4.61
CA SER A 26 -22.01 18.07 5.94
C SER A 26 -21.19 17.26 6.94
N LEU A 27 -20.66 16.11 6.53
CA LEU A 27 -19.78 15.29 7.37
C LEU A 27 -18.46 16.01 7.71
N ILE A 28 -17.83 16.63 6.70
CA ILE A 28 -16.60 17.42 6.90
C ILE A 28 -16.84 18.60 7.85
N LEU A 29 -17.96 19.32 7.68
CA LEU A 29 -18.34 20.41 8.58
C LEU A 29 -18.54 19.91 10.01
N LEU A 30 -19.21 18.77 10.18
CA LEU A 30 -19.46 18.19 11.50
C LEU A 30 -18.14 17.79 12.19
N ILE A 31 -17.23 17.13 11.46
CA ILE A 31 -15.89 16.77 11.96
C ILE A 31 -15.11 18.03 12.34
N THR A 32 -15.14 19.05 11.49
CA THR A 32 -14.46 20.33 11.73
C THR A 32 -15.00 21.00 12.98
N LEU A 33 -16.33 21.10 13.13
CA LEU A 33 -16.97 21.71 14.28
C LEU A 33 -16.61 20.99 15.59
N PHE A 34 -16.67 19.66 15.60
CA PHE A 34 -16.35 18.87 16.80
C PHE A 34 -14.86 18.96 17.14
N THR A 35 -14.00 19.02 16.12
CA THR A 35 -12.55 19.22 16.29
C THR A 35 -12.26 20.57 16.93
N LEU A 36 -12.83 21.66 16.38
CA LEU A 36 -12.66 23.00 16.93
C LEU A 36 -13.22 23.11 18.34
N ARG A 37 -14.41 22.55 18.61
CA ARG A 37 -15.01 22.51 19.95
C ARG A 37 -14.11 21.79 20.96
N TYR A 38 -13.55 20.64 20.59
CA TYR A 38 -12.62 19.91 21.43
C TYR A 38 -11.33 20.69 21.68
N LEU A 39 -10.73 21.29 20.65
CA LEU A 39 -9.50 22.07 20.80
C LEU A 39 -9.70 23.34 21.63
N THR A 40 -10.83 24.03 21.48
CA THR A 40 -11.19 25.16 22.35
C THR A 40 -11.24 24.71 23.82
N TRP A 41 -11.95 23.62 24.12
CA TRP A 41 -11.96 23.06 25.48
C TRP A 41 -10.56 22.65 25.96
N ARG A 42 -9.74 22.08 25.06
CA ARG A 42 -8.38 21.69 25.41
C ARG A 42 -7.57 22.87 25.93
N VAL A 43 -7.66 24.01 25.24
CA VAL A 43 -6.95 25.25 25.59
C VAL A 43 -7.55 25.92 26.84
N THR A 44 -8.88 25.95 26.99
CA THR A 44 -9.54 26.75 28.04
C THR A 44 -9.66 26.06 29.39
N SER A 45 -9.77 24.72 29.41
CA SER A 45 -10.31 24.03 30.60
C SER A 45 -9.58 22.76 31.01
N SER A 46 -8.62 22.27 30.21
CA SER A 46 -8.02 20.94 30.44
C SER A 46 -6.50 20.94 30.66
N LEU A 47 -5.85 22.09 30.53
CA LEU A 47 -4.41 22.23 30.78
C LEU A 47 -4.11 22.13 32.27
N ASN A 48 -3.07 21.40 32.65
CA ASN A 48 -2.62 21.30 34.03
C ASN A 48 -1.53 22.32 34.32
N PHE A 49 -1.81 23.26 35.22
CA PHE A 49 -0.92 24.35 35.62
C PHE A 49 -0.25 24.15 36.99
N ASP A 50 -0.37 22.98 37.60
CA ASP A 50 0.07 22.74 38.99
C ASP A 50 1.60 22.74 39.15
N SER A 51 2.35 22.42 38.11
CA SER A 51 3.82 22.44 38.13
C SER A 51 4.40 22.77 36.76
N ARG A 52 5.68 23.20 36.71
CA ARG A 52 6.37 23.48 35.44
C ARG A 52 6.41 22.25 34.51
N LEU A 53 6.58 21.07 35.09
CA LEU A 53 6.59 19.81 34.32
C LEU A 53 5.19 19.45 33.83
N SER A 54 4.15 19.63 34.66
CA SER A 54 2.74 19.45 34.27
C SER A 54 2.35 20.39 33.12
N ILE A 55 2.78 21.65 33.18
CA ILE A 55 2.56 22.64 32.11
C ILE A 55 3.23 22.19 30.83
N SER A 56 4.50 21.81 30.91
CA SER A 56 5.28 21.39 29.75
C SER A 56 4.68 20.16 29.06
N LEU A 57 4.28 19.14 29.83
CA LEU A 57 3.64 17.94 29.31
C LEU A 57 2.23 18.22 28.76
N SER A 58 1.47 19.09 29.41
CA SER A 58 0.12 19.50 28.95
C SER A 58 0.18 20.24 27.62
N LEU A 59 1.13 21.18 27.46
CA LEU A 59 1.34 21.91 26.22
C LEU A 59 1.88 21.00 25.12
N LEU A 60 2.81 20.10 25.43
CA LEU A 60 3.32 19.13 24.46
C LEU A 60 2.20 18.20 23.95
N LEU A 61 1.33 17.72 24.86
CA LEU A 61 0.15 16.94 24.49
C LEU A 61 -0.80 17.74 23.60
N LEU A 62 -1.13 18.98 23.99
CA LEU A 62 -1.99 19.87 23.22
C LEU A 62 -1.44 20.10 21.81
N LEU A 63 -0.14 20.39 21.67
CA LEU A 63 0.50 20.60 20.37
C LEU A 63 0.43 19.35 19.50
N ALA A 64 0.65 18.17 20.09
CA ALA A 64 0.56 16.90 19.36
C ALA A 64 -0.87 16.59 18.89
N GLU A 65 -1.87 16.78 19.76
CA GLU A 65 -3.28 16.59 19.43
C GLU A 65 -3.75 17.61 18.39
N ALA A 66 -3.45 18.89 18.60
CA ALA A 66 -3.82 19.96 17.68
C ALA A 66 -3.19 19.75 16.30
N TRP A 67 -1.92 19.34 16.24
CA TRP A 67 -1.28 18.99 14.96
C TRP A 67 -2.07 17.91 14.23
N LEU A 68 -2.29 16.74 14.86
CA LEU A 68 -2.94 15.62 14.19
C LEU A 68 -4.38 15.94 13.77
N LEU A 69 -5.13 16.64 14.64
CA LEU A 69 -6.51 17.02 14.36
C LEU A 69 -6.59 18.05 13.23
N LEU A 70 -5.79 19.12 13.27
CA LEU A 70 -5.84 20.19 12.27
C LEU A 70 -5.26 19.74 10.92
N ILE A 71 -4.13 19.03 10.91
CA ILE A 71 -3.57 18.46 9.68
C ILE A 71 -4.51 17.39 9.11
N GLY A 72 -5.21 16.63 9.96
CA GLY A 72 -6.25 15.70 9.54
C GLY A 72 -7.44 16.34 8.81
N LEU A 73 -7.69 17.64 9.02
CA LEU A 73 -8.71 18.39 8.28
C LEU A 73 -8.29 18.74 6.85
N ILE A 74 -6.98 18.75 6.53
CA ILE A 74 -6.49 19.09 5.19
C ILE A 74 -6.97 18.11 4.12
N PRO A 75 -6.78 16.77 4.23
CA PRO A 75 -7.31 15.83 3.24
C PRO A 75 -8.84 15.86 3.15
N LEU A 76 -9.54 16.18 4.24
CA LEU A 76 -10.99 16.38 4.24
C LEU A 76 -11.37 17.65 3.45
N TRP A 77 -10.67 18.75 3.66
CA TRP A 77 -10.84 19.98 2.89
C TRP A 77 -10.52 19.77 1.41
N LEU A 78 -9.47 19.02 1.08
CA LEU A 78 -9.17 18.66 -0.30
C LEU A 78 -10.32 17.85 -0.93
N ALA A 79 -10.98 16.99 -0.14
CA ALA A 79 -12.16 16.23 -0.55
C ALA A 79 -13.46 17.07 -0.56
N TRP A 80 -13.44 18.36 -0.18
CA TRP A 80 -14.63 19.22 -0.17
C TRP A 80 -15.30 19.35 -1.55
N ARG A 81 -14.52 19.18 -2.61
CA ARG A 81 -15.00 19.17 -4.00
C ARG A 81 -15.01 17.77 -4.60
N ARG A 82 -15.78 17.62 -5.68
CA ARG A 82 -15.88 16.37 -6.42
C ARG A 82 -14.57 16.10 -7.13
N PHE A 83 -14.20 14.82 -7.19
CA PHE A 83 -13.03 14.35 -7.93
C PHE A 83 -13.49 13.29 -8.97
N PRO A 84 -12.76 13.15 -10.09
CA PRO A 84 -13.18 12.26 -11.16
C PRO A 84 -13.05 10.79 -10.77
N ASP A 85 -13.92 9.94 -11.32
CA ASP A 85 -13.74 8.49 -11.36
C ASP A 85 -13.63 8.05 -12.81
N ARG A 86 -12.38 7.91 -13.27
CA ARG A 86 -12.08 7.72 -14.69
C ARG A 86 -12.42 6.34 -15.20
N ARG A 87 -12.78 5.39 -14.32
CA ARG A 87 -13.21 4.04 -14.72
C ARG A 87 -14.42 4.06 -15.65
N PHE A 88 -15.30 5.04 -15.47
CA PHE A 88 -16.49 5.22 -16.30
C PHE A 88 -16.21 5.89 -17.64
N GLU A 89 -15.05 6.56 -17.79
CA GLU A 89 -14.64 7.20 -19.04
C GLU A 89 -13.90 6.23 -19.97
N ILE A 90 -13.36 5.11 -19.45
CA ILE A 90 -12.41 4.25 -20.19
C ILE A 90 -12.94 3.83 -21.54
N ASN A 91 -14.18 3.30 -21.61
CA ASN A 91 -14.73 2.78 -22.85
C ASN A 91 -14.88 3.88 -23.91
N ASP A 92 -15.34 5.08 -23.51
CA ASP A 92 -15.43 6.25 -24.41
C ASP A 92 -14.03 6.70 -24.87
N ARG A 93 -13.04 6.75 -23.96
CA ARG A 93 -11.65 7.09 -24.31
C ARG A 93 -11.02 6.10 -25.27
N GLN A 94 -11.27 4.81 -25.07
CA GLN A 94 -10.81 3.74 -25.95
C GLN A 94 -11.44 3.87 -27.34
N GLN A 95 -12.75 4.13 -27.40
CA GLN A 95 -13.44 4.32 -28.68
C GLN A 95 -12.94 5.56 -29.43
N ARG A 96 -12.77 6.70 -28.74
CA ARG A 96 -12.21 7.92 -29.34
C ARG A 96 -10.81 7.69 -29.88
N TRP A 97 -9.98 6.97 -29.14
CA TRP A 97 -8.65 6.58 -29.58
C TRP A 97 -8.67 5.69 -30.82
N ALA A 98 -9.50 4.65 -30.83
CA ALA A 98 -9.67 3.80 -32.01
C ALA A 98 -10.09 4.62 -33.25
N ASN A 99 -11.00 5.58 -33.08
CA ASN A 99 -11.48 6.46 -34.16
C ASN A 99 -10.45 7.51 -34.61
N SER A 100 -9.47 7.87 -33.77
CA SER A 100 -8.48 8.92 -34.08
C SER A 100 -7.41 8.48 -35.08
N GLY A 101 -7.22 7.16 -35.26
CA GLY A 101 -6.12 6.60 -36.05
C GLY A 101 -4.72 6.76 -35.44
N TRP A 102 -4.58 7.46 -34.30
CA TRP A 102 -3.28 7.67 -33.64
C TRP A 102 -2.75 6.35 -33.06
N LYS A 103 -1.62 5.88 -33.58
CA LYS A 103 -0.97 4.63 -33.14
C LYS A 103 0.46 4.93 -32.66
N PRO A 104 0.61 5.59 -31.50
CA PRO A 104 1.92 6.02 -31.02
C PRO A 104 2.82 4.84 -30.73
N HIS A 105 4.11 4.92 -31.08
CA HIS A 105 5.07 3.95 -30.59
C HIS A 105 5.31 4.16 -29.08
N VAL A 106 5.29 3.08 -28.31
CA VAL A 106 5.47 3.09 -26.85
C VAL A 106 6.77 2.38 -26.49
N ASP A 107 7.73 3.12 -25.94
CA ASP A 107 8.90 2.52 -25.31
C ASP A 107 8.57 2.16 -23.85
N ILE A 108 8.73 0.89 -23.49
CA ILE A 108 8.46 0.37 -22.14
C ILE A 108 9.79 0.21 -21.42
N LEU A 109 10.02 1.02 -20.40
CA LEU A 109 11.26 1.04 -19.63
C LEU A 109 11.12 0.21 -18.37
N VAL A 110 12.01 -0.76 -18.19
CA VAL A 110 12.10 -1.60 -17.01
C VAL A 110 13.48 -1.43 -16.38
N PRO A 111 13.67 -0.48 -15.44
CA PRO A 111 14.93 -0.32 -14.74
C PRO A 111 15.15 -1.45 -13.75
N THR A 112 16.37 -1.97 -13.73
CA THR A 112 16.84 -2.99 -12.76
C THR A 112 18.22 -2.60 -12.24
N TYR A 113 18.49 -2.95 -10.99
CA TYR A 113 19.81 -2.81 -10.37
C TYR A 113 20.24 -4.16 -9.79
N GLY A 114 19.47 -4.73 -8.86
CA GLY A 114 19.88 -5.93 -8.12
C GLY A 114 18.77 -6.96 -7.94
N GLU A 115 17.63 -6.78 -8.62
CA GLU A 115 16.49 -7.67 -8.48
C GLU A 115 16.83 -9.07 -8.99
N PRO A 116 16.38 -10.14 -8.30
CA PRO A 116 16.62 -11.51 -8.73
C PRO A 116 16.07 -11.78 -10.13
N ILE A 117 16.77 -12.62 -10.89
CA ILE A 117 16.44 -12.89 -12.30
C ILE A 117 14.99 -13.38 -12.49
N LYS A 118 14.48 -14.21 -11.58
CA LYS A 118 13.08 -14.70 -11.62
C LYS A 118 12.04 -13.60 -11.41
N VAL A 119 12.39 -12.56 -10.64
CA VAL A 119 11.50 -11.41 -10.42
C VAL A 119 11.44 -10.57 -11.68
N LEU A 120 12.60 -10.23 -12.25
CA LEU A 120 12.71 -9.48 -13.49
C LEU A 120 12.05 -10.21 -14.66
N GLU A 121 12.29 -11.52 -14.79
CA GLU A 121 11.67 -12.37 -15.81
C GLU A 121 10.15 -12.28 -15.78
N ARG A 122 9.54 -12.34 -14.60
CA ARG A 122 8.08 -12.21 -14.45
C ARG A 122 7.58 -10.86 -14.97
N ALA A 123 8.26 -9.77 -14.63
CA ALA A 123 7.92 -8.43 -15.10
C ALA A 123 8.09 -8.29 -16.63
N LEU A 124 9.18 -8.82 -17.20
CA LEU A 124 9.45 -8.79 -18.63
C LEU A 124 8.45 -9.66 -19.43
N ILE A 125 8.04 -10.80 -18.91
CA ILE A 125 6.95 -11.61 -19.51
C ILE A 125 5.65 -10.81 -19.56
N GLY A 126 5.33 -10.04 -18.52
CA GLY A 126 4.15 -9.15 -18.55
C GLY A 126 4.29 -8.02 -19.57
N CYS A 127 5.44 -7.35 -19.60
CA CYS A 127 5.70 -6.24 -20.52
C CYS A 127 5.67 -6.67 -21.99
N THR A 128 6.21 -7.84 -22.31
CA THR A 128 6.21 -8.41 -23.67
C THR A 128 4.85 -8.99 -24.07
N ASN A 129 3.91 -9.14 -23.13
CA ASN A 129 2.57 -9.69 -23.35
C ASN A 129 1.47 -8.62 -23.43
N LEU A 130 1.83 -7.34 -23.56
CA LEU A 130 0.85 -6.27 -23.78
C LEU A 130 0.15 -6.44 -25.14
N SER A 131 -1.17 -6.24 -25.19
CA SER A 131 -1.95 -6.41 -26.43
C SER A 131 -1.67 -5.34 -27.48
N TYR A 132 -1.14 -4.20 -27.08
CA TYR A 132 -0.81 -3.11 -28.00
C TYR A 132 0.46 -3.43 -28.81
N PRO A 133 0.39 -3.46 -30.16
CA PRO A 133 1.47 -4.02 -30.98
C PRO A 133 2.65 -3.07 -31.21
N HIS A 134 2.47 -1.76 -31.07
CA HIS A 134 3.52 -0.77 -31.38
C HIS A 134 4.38 -0.48 -30.14
N THR A 135 4.97 -1.53 -29.58
CA THR A 135 5.76 -1.44 -28.34
C THR A 135 7.21 -1.86 -28.54
N LYS A 136 8.09 -1.38 -27.67
CA LYS A 136 9.46 -1.88 -27.53
C LYS A 136 9.85 -1.89 -26.07
N VAL A 137 10.20 -3.07 -25.56
CA VAL A 137 10.62 -3.23 -24.16
C VAL A 137 12.11 -3.00 -24.04
N TRP A 138 12.51 -2.13 -23.11
CA TRP A 138 13.89 -1.78 -22.77
C TRP A 138 14.17 -2.18 -21.33
N VAL A 139 15.13 -3.09 -21.14
CA VAL A 139 15.70 -3.44 -19.86
C VAL A 139 16.89 -2.52 -19.61
N LEU A 140 16.75 -1.67 -18.59
CA LEU A 140 17.77 -0.69 -18.22
C LEU A 140 18.52 -1.21 -17.00
N ASP A 141 19.63 -1.90 -17.21
CA ASP A 141 20.39 -2.59 -16.16
C ASP A 141 21.54 -1.73 -15.63
N ASP A 142 21.35 -1.26 -14.41
CA ASP A 142 22.28 -0.39 -13.70
C ASP A 142 23.37 -1.17 -12.94
N SER A 143 23.47 -2.49 -13.12
CA SER A 143 24.55 -3.33 -12.57
C SER A 143 25.35 -4.09 -13.62
N GLY A 144 24.93 -4.07 -14.89
CA GLY A 144 25.69 -4.70 -15.98
C GLY A 144 25.74 -6.23 -15.93
N ARG A 145 24.69 -6.88 -15.42
CA ARG A 145 24.64 -8.34 -15.18
C ARG A 145 24.45 -9.12 -16.48
N HIS A 146 25.35 -10.07 -16.74
CA HIS A 146 25.30 -10.94 -17.93
C HIS A 146 23.97 -11.72 -18.02
N GLU A 147 23.48 -12.28 -16.90
CA GLU A 147 22.19 -13.00 -16.84
C GLU A 147 21.00 -12.14 -17.29
N VAL A 148 21.01 -10.83 -16.99
CA VAL A 148 19.95 -9.90 -17.39
C VAL A 148 20.01 -9.65 -18.89
N LYS A 149 21.21 -9.48 -19.45
CA LYS A 149 21.43 -9.34 -20.90
C LYS A 149 20.93 -10.57 -21.65
N THR A 150 21.24 -11.77 -21.16
CA THR A 150 20.76 -13.03 -21.75
C THR A 150 19.24 -13.11 -21.71
N LEU A 151 18.63 -12.88 -20.55
CA LEU A 151 17.17 -12.90 -20.39
C LEU A 151 16.48 -11.87 -21.30
N ALA A 152 17.03 -10.67 -21.42
CA ALA A 152 16.50 -9.65 -22.32
C ALA A 152 16.52 -10.12 -23.77
N ALA A 153 17.61 -10.74 -24.23
CA ALA A 153 17.70 -11.30 -25.57
C ALA A 153 16.69 -12.46 -25.79
N GLU A 154 16.56 -13.36 -24.82
CA GLU A 154 15.62 -14.49 -24.87
C GLU A 154 14.15 -14.03 -24.98
N LEU A 155 13.79 -12.93 -24.32
CA LEU A 155 12.44 -12.38 -24.34
C LEU A 155 12.21 -11.34 -25.46
N GLY A 156 13.21 -11.09 -26.31
CA GLY A 156 13.12 -10.10 -27.41
C GLY A 156 13.14 -8.64 -26.94
N CYS A 157 13.60 -8.38 -25.73
CA CYS A 157 13.77 -7.04 -25.18
C CYS A 157 15.09 -6.40 -25.64
N ARG A 158 15.14 -5.06 -25.65
CA ARG A 158 16.39 -4.31 -25.79
C ARG A 158 17.08 -4.20 -24.44
N TYR A 159 18.38 -4.44 -24.41
CA TYR A 159 19.20 -4.30 -23.20
C TYR A 159 20.05 -3.04 -23.29
N LEU A 160 20.08 -2.26 -22.21
CA LEU A 160 21.02 -1.16 -22.04
C LEU A 160 21.65 -1.24 -20.66
N HIS A 161 22.95 -0.99 -20.62
CA HIS A 161 23.72 -0.73 -19.41
C HIS A 161 24.46 0.59 -19.61
N ARG A 162 24.66 1.35 -18.54
CA ARG A 162 25.40 2.62 -18.56
C ARG A 162 26.70 2.47 -17.79
N PRO A 163 27.79 3.12 -18.23
CA PRO A 163 29.11 2.95 -17.63
C PRO A 163 29.25 3.57 -16.22
N GLU A 164 28.45 4.60 -15.91
CA GLU A 164 28.54 5.33 -14.64
C GLU A 164 27.19 5.32 -13.89
N HIS A 165 27.24 4.97 -12.60
CA HIS A 165 26.06 4.87 -11.73
C HIS A 165 25.74 6.20 -11.03
N VAL A 166 25.38 7.22 -11.80
CA VAL A 166 25.04 8.56 -11.27
C VAL A 166 23.51 8.71 -11.19
N ASN A 167 22.99 9.29 -10.11
CA ASN A 167 21.56 9.61 -9.94
C ASN A 167 20.58 8.41 -9.99
N ALA A 168 21.06 7.22 -9.62
CA ALA A 168 20.26 6.00 -9.41
C ALA A 168 19.22 5.76 -10.54
N LYS A 169 17.97 5.41 -10.19
CA LYS A 169 16.89 5.09 -11.13
C LYS A 169 16.59 6.24 -12.11
N ALA A 170 16.58 7.49 -11.65
CA ALA A 170 16.32 8.66 -12.49
C ALA A 170 17.34 8.78 -13.63
N GLY A 171 18.63 8.69 -13.28
CA GLY A 171 19.70 8.73 -14.27
C GLY A 171 19.67 7.53 -15.21
N ASN A 172 19.29 6.34 -14.72
CA ASN A 172 19.17 5.14 -15.54
C ASN A 172 18.02 5.29 -16.56
N LEU A 173 16.86 5.78 -16.12
CA LEU A 173 15.74 6.12 -16.99
C LEU A 173 16.15 7.17 -18.04
N ASN A 174 16.81 8.26 -17.64
CA ASN A 174 17.28 9.30 -18.57
C ASN A 174 18.32 8.78 -19.57
N HIS A 175 19.20 7.85 -19.16
CA HIS A 175 20.10 7.16 -20.07
C HIS A 175 19.33 6.34 -21.11
N GLY A 176 18.32 5.58 -20.67
CA GLY A 176 17.40 4.86 -21.56
C GLY A 176 16.68 5.80 -22.53
N LEU A 177 16.13 6.91 -22.04
CA LEU A 177 15.44 7.92 -22.85
C LEU A 177 16.29 8.43 -24.02
N ARG A 178 17.62 8.52 -23.89
CA ARG A 178 18.47 8.94 -25.03
C ARG A 178 18.49 7.96 -26.21
N HIS A 179 18.12 6.69 -25.98
CA HIS A 179 18.12 5.63 -26.99
C HIS A 179 16.72 5.30 -27.51
N CYS A 180 15.70 5.60 -26.71
CA CYS A 180 14.29 5.45 -27.01
C CYS A 180 13.80 6.50 -28.03
N ARG A 181 12.81 6.14 -28.85
CA ARG A 181 12.21 7.00 -29.90
C ARG A 181 10.67 7.02 -29.89
N GLY A 182 10.05 6.37 -28.92
CA GLY A 182 8.60 6.33 -28.74
C GLY A 182 8.01 7.70 -28.44
N GLU A 183 6.82 7.94 -28.99
CA GLU A 183 6.01 9.12 -28.64
C GLU A 183 5.53 9.05 -27.19
N LEU A 184 5.34 7.83 -26.70
CA LEU A 184 4.96 7.52 -25.33
C LEU A 184 6.04 6.66 -24.67
N VAL A 185 6.16 6.83 -23.35
CA VAL A 185 7.03 6.04 -22.48
C VAL A 185 6.18 5.43 -21.39
N ALA A 186 6.23 4.11 -21.23
CA ALA A 186 5.66 3.41 -20.08
C ALA A 186 6.80 2.99 -19.15
N VAL A 187 6.60 3.08 -17.83
CA VAL A 187 7.62 2.68 -16.86
C VAL A 187 7.04 1.65 -15.90
N PHE A 188 7.75 0.53 -15.75
CA PHE A 188 7.46 -0.50 -14.76
C PHE A 188 8.73 -0.83 -13.98
N ASP A 189 8.65 -0.84 -12.66
CA ASP A 189 9.73 -1.39 -11.83
C ASP A 189 9.98 -2.87 -12.16
N ALA A 190 11.20 -3.35 -11.93
CA ALA A 190 11.61 -4.72 -12.24
C ALA A 190 10.80 -5.82 -11.54
N ASP A 191 9.96 -5.48 -10.55
CA ASP A 191 9.04 -6.39 -9.89
C ASP A 191 7.55 -6.18 -10.27
N PHE A 192 7.22 -5.20 -11.12
CA PHE A 192 5.85 -4.90 -11.55
C PHE A 192 5.46 -5.56 -12.88
N ILE A 193 4.34 -6.28 -12.85
CA ILE A 193 3.84 -7.06 -13.99
C ILE A 193 2.56 -6.39 -14.48
N PRO A 194 2.53 -5.84 -15.71
CA PRO A 194 1.31 -5.27 -16.25
C PRO A 194 0.33 -6.35 -16.72
N GLN A 195 -0.96 -6.03 -16.63
CA GLN A 195 -2.00 -6.75 -17.37
C GLN A 195 -1.85 -6.46 -18.86
N ARG A 196 -2.22 -7.42 -19.71
CA ARG A 196 -2.08 -7.30 -21.17
C ARG A 196 -2.75 -6.03 -21.73
N THR A 197 -3.87 -5.62 -21.12
CA THR A 197 -4.67 -4.45 -21.52
C THR A 197 -4.19 -3.12 -20.94
N PHE A 198 -3.02 -3.07 -20.28
CA PHE A 198 -2.54 -1.85 -19.60
C PHE A 198 -2.49 -0.64 -20.53
N LEU A 199 -1.89 -0.79 -21.72
CA LEU A 199 -1.76 0.30 -22.69
C LEU A 199 -3.10 0.63 -23.36
N ASP A 200 -3.87 -0.39 -23.73
CA ASP A 200 -5.20 -0.20 -24.34
C ASP A 200 -6.11 0.66 -23.47
N ARG A 201 -5.99 0.55 -22.15
CA ARG A 201 -6.81 1.29 -21.18
C ARG A 201 -6.25 2.66 -20.83
N SER A 202 -5.00 2.94 -21.21
CA SER A 202 -4.28 4.18 -20.84
C SER A 202 -4.12 5.16 -21.99
N ILE A 203 -3.80 4.69 -23.21
CA ILE A 203 -3.44 5.55 -24.35
C ILE A 203 -4.55 6.55 -24.70
N GLY A 204 -5.83 6.14 -24.63
CA GLY A 204 -6.94 7.00 -25.02
C GLY A 204 -7.09 8.27 -24.17
N PHE A 205 -6.55 8.30 -22.95
CA PHE A 205 -6.51 9.53 -22.14
C PHE A 205 -5.41 10.50 -22.59
N LEU A 206 -4.38 10.02 -23.28
CA LEU A 206 -3.25 10.83 -23.77
C LEU A 206 -3.55 11.52 -25.11
N LEU A 207 -4.70 11.25 -25.72
CA LEU A 207 -5.21 12.01 -26.86
C LEU A 207 -5.37 13.51 -26.54
N GLU A 208 -5.74 13.86 -25.31
CA GLU A 208 -5.84 15.25 -24.85
C GLU A 208 -4.45 15.91 -24.92
N PRO A 209 -4.25 16.98 -25.72
CA PRO A 209 -2.94 17.57 -25.95
C PRO A 209 -2.20 17.98 -24.67
N GLU A 210 -2.93 18.44 -23.66
CA GLU A 210 -2.43 18.94 -22.38
C GLU A 210 -2.19 17.86 -21.31
N VAL A 211 -2.60 16.61 -21.56
CA VAL A 211 -2.35 15.49 -20.64
C VAL A 211 -0.98 14.91 -20.91
N ALA A 212 -0.09 14.97 -19.91
CA ALA A 212 1.27 14.43 -20.01
C ALA A 212 1.32 12.96 -19.58
N LEU A 213 0.66 12.58 -18.49
CA LEU A 213 0.88 11.30 -17.83
C LEU A 213 -0.40 10.72 -17.25
N ILE A 214 -0.55 9.40 -17.37
CA ILE A 214 -1.59 8.59 -16.73
C ILE A 214 -0.94 7.70 -15.68
N GLN A 215 -1.28 7.90 -14.41
CA GLN A 215 -0.87 7.04 -13.31
C GLN A 215 -1.96 6.00 -13.03
N THR A 216 -1.57 4.74 -12.82
CA THR A 216 -2.46 3.66 -12.34
C THR A 216 -2.09 3.27 -10.90
N PRO A 217 -2.95 2.57 -10.14
CA PRO A 217 -2.67 2.13 -8.78
C PRO A 217 -1.56 1.09 -8.75
N GLN A 218 -0.71 1.14 -7.72
CA GLN A 218 0.16 0.01 -7.41
C GLN A 218 -0.62 -1.03 -6.62
N THR A 219 -0.62 -2.27 -7.12
CA THR A 219 -1.19 -3.44 -6.44
C THR A 219 -0.07 -4.45 -6.19
N PHE A 220 -0.25 -5.37 -5.26
CA PHE A 220 0.78 -6.36 -4.91
C PHE A 220 0.27 -7.79 -5.03
N ILE A 221 1.13 -8.68 -5.52
CA ILE A 221 0.83 -10.12 -5.72
C ILE A 221 1.05 -10.94 -4.45
N ASN A 222 1.74 -10.38 -3.44
CA ASN A 222 1.98 -10.97 -2.13
C ASN A 222 1.52 -10.01 -1.01
N ALA A 223 1.27 -10.59 0.16
CA ALA A 223 0.98 -9.82 1.37
C ALA A 223 2.24 -9.11 1.88
N ASP A 224 2.09 -7.88 2.34
CA ASP A 224 3.16 -7.17 3.04
C ASP A 224 3.50 -7.87 4.38
N PRO A 225 4.65 -7.55 5.00
CA PRO A 225 5.10 -8.20 6.22
C PRO A 225 4.15 -8.02 7.39
N VAL A 226 3.43 -6.89 7.52
CA VAL A 226 2.46 -6.68 8.61
C VAL A 226 1.34 -7.70 8.48
N MET A 227 0.71 -7.77 7.30
CA MET A 227 -0.37 -8.71 7.00
C MET A 227 0.07 -10.16 7.22
N ARG A 228 1.23 -10.50 6.65
CA ARG A 228 1.78 -11.85 6.64
C ARG A 228 2.17 -12.30 8.04
N ASN A 229 2.98 -11.51 8.74
CA ASN A 229 3.57 -11.92 10.02
C ASN A 229 2.49 -12.11 11.10
N LEU A 230 1.41 -11.33 11.04
CA LEU A 230 0.23 -11.46 11.90
C LEU A 230 -0.77 -12.54 11.44
N GLY A 231 -0.65 -13.06 10.20
CA GLY A 231 -1.60 -14.03 9.64
C GLY A 231 -2.99 -13.43 9.40
N MET A 232 -2.99 -12.21 8.88
CA MET A 232 -4.12 -11.30 8.73
C MET A 232 -4.39 -10.96 7.27
N GLU A 233 -3.92 -11.74 6.31
CA GLU A 233 -4.01 -11.47 4.86
C GLU A 233 -5.46 -11.29 4.37
N HIS A 234 -6.42 -11.97 5.02
CA HIS A 234 -7.86 -11.84 4.77
C HIS A 234 -8.51 -10.62 5.45
N TRP A 235 -7.90 -10.12 6.53
CA TRP A 235 -8.49 -9.12 7.42
C TRP A 235 -7.88 -7.73 7.26
N LEU A 236 -6.68 -7.65 6.68
CA LEU A 236 -5.95 -6.43 6.45
C LEU A 236 -5.82 -6.15 4.95
N LEU A 237 -5.71 -4.86 4.67
CA LEU A 237 -5.35 -4.31 3.38
C LEU A 237 -3.99 -3.64 3.53
N SER A 238 -3.21 -3.60 2.46
CA SER A 238 -1.94 -2.88 2.46
C SER A 238 -2.20 -1.38 2.62
N ASP A 239 -1.28 -0.66 3.28
CA ASP A 239 -1.47 0.78 3.55
C ASP A 239 -1.69 1.59 2.26
N GLU A 240 -1.07 1.16 1.15
CA GLU A 240 -1.17 1.77 -0.17
C GLU A 240 -2.61 1.82 -0.70
N GLU A 241 -3.50 0.90 -0.28
CA GLU A 241 -4.91 0.93 -0.69
C GLU A 241 -5.57 2.25 -0.27
N SER A 242 -5.22 2.78 0.91
CA SER A 242 -5.75 4.06 1.38
C SER A 242 -5.26 5.22 0.52
N PHE A 243 -4.01 5.18 0.06
CA PHE A 243 -3.47 6.18 -0.85
C PHE A 243 -4.19 6.14 -2.21
N TYR A 244 -4.21 4.97 -2.84
CA TYR A 244 -4.72 4.84 -4.21
C TYR A 244 -6.25 4.93 -4.34
N ARG A 245 -7.02 4.67 -3.27
CA ARG A 245 -8.49 4.72 -3.33
C ARG A 245 -9.12 5.95 -2.71
N TRP A 246 -8.35 6.71 -1.95
CA TRP A 246 -8.84 7.93 -1.29
C TRP A 246 -7.97 9.14 -1.57
N ILE A 247 -6.69 9.11 -1.17
CA ILE A 247 -5.81 10.29 -1.25
C ILE A 247 -5.54 10.70 -2.70
N GLN A 248 -5.13 9.76 -3.55
CA GLN A 248 -4.78 10.02 -4.94
C GLN A 248 -5.99 10.50 -5.77
N PRO A 249 -7.20 9.91 -5.69
CA PRO A 249 -8.40 10.49 -6.30
C PRO A 249 -8.71 11.92 -5.83
N VAL A 250 -8.64 12.18 -4.53
CA VAL A 250 -8.86 13.52 -3.98
C VAL A 250 -7.86 14.54 -4.56
N ARG A 251 -6.59 14.14 -4.71
CA ARG A 251 -5.55 14.93 -5.37
C ARG A 251 -5.77 15.09 -6.87
N ASP A 252 -6.27 14.06 -7.57
CA ASP A 252 -6.62 14.15 -9.01
C ASP A 252 -7.67 15.23 -9.26
N GLY A 253 -8.65 15.37 -8.37
CA GLY A 253 -9.58 16.49 -8.43
C GLY A 253 -8.84 17.83 -8.49
N TRP A 254 -7.68 17.97 -7.83
CA TRP A 254 -6.89 19.23 -7.71
C TRP A 254 -5.90 19.37 -8.86
N GLY A 255 -5.84 18.41 -9.78
CA GLY A 255 -4.78 18.34 -10.79
C GLY A 255 -3.40 18.19 -10.15
N ALA A 256 -3.33 17.49 -9.00
CA ALA A 256 -2.13 17.30 -8.19
C ALA A 256 -1.79 15.80 -8.05
N VAL A 257 -2.04 15.03 -9.11
CA VAL A 257 -1.72 13.60 -9.18
C VAL A 257 -0.23 13.40 -8.91
N VAL A 258 0.07 12.42 -8.07
CA VAL A 258 1.45 11.97 -7.81
C VAL A 258 1.83 10.91 -8.84
N CYS A 259 2.94 11.11 -9.54
CA CYS A 259 3.62 10.02 -10.23
C CYS A 259 4.33 9.16 -9.18
N ALA A 260 4.01 7.87 -9.13
CA ALA A 260 4.48 6.93 -8.11
C ALA A 260 5.61 6.02 -8.62
N GLY A 261 6.31 6.42 -9.67
CA GLY A 261 7.56 5.79 -10.10
C GLY A 261 7.41 4.51 -10.92
N THR A 262 6.23 3.91 -10.95
CA THR A 262 5.92 2.72 -11.75
C THR A 262 4.44 2.75 -12.16
N SER A 263 4.08 1.90 -13.13
CA SER A 263 2.69 1.70 -13.56
C SER A 263 2.04 2.97 -14.12
N PHE A 264 2.80 3.72 -14.92
CA PHE A 264 2.33 4.91 -15.62
C PHE A 264 2.76 4.94 -17.09
N VAL A 265 2.04 5.74 -17.88
CA VAL A 265 2.40 6.10 -19.27
C VAL A 265 2.53 7.61 -19.35
N VAL A 266 3.57 8.11 -19.99
CA VAL A 266 3.86 9.54 -20.15
C VAL A 266 4.22 9.88 -21.58
N LYS A 267 3.82 11.06 -22.05
CA LYS A 267 4.24 11.64 -23.33
C LYS A 267 5.72 11.95 -23.28
N ARG A 268 6.47 11.46 -24.28
CA ARG A 268 7.89 11.73 -24.38
C ARG A 268 8.19 13.23 -24.48
N LYS A 269 7.40 13.95 -25.30
CA LYS A 269 7.46 15.41 -25.44
C LYS A 269 7.39 16.15 -24.10
N ALA A 270 6.53 15.70 -23.18
CA ALA A 270 6.35 16.35 -21.89
C ALA A 270 7.57 16.14 -20.98
N LEU A 271 8.15 14.94 -20.99
CA LEU A 271 9.41 14.66 -20.29
C LEU A 271 10.57 15.51 -20.85
N ASP A 272 10.73 15.58 -22.17
CA ASP A 272 11.82 16.34 -22.78
C ASP A 272 11.75 17.83 -22.41
N GLN A 273 10.54 18.40 -22.32
CA GLN A 273 10.34 19.79 -21.91
C GLN A 273 10.79 20.12 -20.48
N ILE A 274 10.82 19.13 -19.58
CA ILE A 274 11.34 19.29 -18.21
C ILE A 274 12.77 18.77 -18.06
N GLY A 275 13.42 18.33 -19.14
CA GLY A 275 14.77 17.78 -19.13
C GLY A 275 14.86 16.30 -18.74
N GLY A 276 13.76 15.55 -18.82
CA GLY A 276 13.67 14.14 -18.43
C GLY A 276 13.16 13.94 -17.00
N PHE A 277 13.49 12.79 -16.41
CA PHE A 277 13.22 12.51 -15.00
C PHE A 277 14.15 13.35 -14.10
N VAL A 278 13.62 13.83 -12.97
CA VAL A 278 14.37 14.75 -12.07
C VAL A 278 15.40 13.98 -11.24
N GLU A 279 16.67 14.11 -11.62
CA GLU A 279 17.79 13.33 -11.06
C GLU A 279 18.23 13.70 -9.64
N GLN A 280 17.93 14.91 -9.18
CA GLN A 280 18.41 15.45 -7.89
C GLN A 280 17.60 14.97 -6.67
N ALA A 281 16.53 14.21 -6.90
CA ALA A 281 15.59 13.78 -5.88
C ALA A 281 15.71 12.28 -5.59
N ILE A 282 15.68 11.89 -4.31
CA ILE A 282 15.59 10.47 -3.90
C ILE A 282 14.24 9.87 -4.33
N SER A 283 13.17 10.68 -4.32
CA SER A 283 11.87 10.36 -4.91
C SER A 283 11.73 11.12 -6.22
N GLU A 284 12.44 10.65 -7.25
CA GLU A 284 12.50 11.29 -8.57
C GLU A 284 11.13 11.41 -9.20
N ASP A 285 10.30 10.39 -9.00
CA ASP A 285 8.96 10.25 -9.52
C ASP A 285 8.02 11.36 -9.05
N PHE A 286 7.96 11.58 -7.74
CA PHE A 286 7.15 12.61 -7.12
C PHE A 286 7.53 14.00 -7.63
N VAL A 287 8.83 14.28 -7.70
CA VAL A 287 9.36 15.59 -8.13
C VAL A 287 9.23 15.79 -9.64
N THR A 288 9.35 14.71 -10.44
CA THR A 288 9.08 14.73 -11.88
C THR A 288 7.62 15.07 -12.14
N GLY A 289 6.69 14.45 -11.39
CA GLY A 289 5.27 14.78 -11.49
C GLY A 289 4.96 16.25 -11.19
N ILE A 290 5.54 16.80 -10.10
CA ILE A 290 5.41 18.22 -9.78
C ILE A 290 5.98 19.10 -10.90
N SER A 291 7.13 18.72 -11.47
CA SER A 291 7.79 19.48 -12.55
C SER A 291 6.94 19.54 -13.82
N LEU A 292 6.28 18.43 -14.19
CA LEU A 292 5.31 18.40 -15.27
C LEU A 292 4.12 19.33 -14.98
N THR A 293 3.51 19.22 -13.79
CA THR A 293 2.39 20.08 -13.40
C THR A 293 2.75 21.56 -13.41
N ARG A 294 3.98 21.90 -13.05
CA ARG A 294 4.50 23.28 -13.08
C ARG A 294 4.67 23.85 -14.47
N GLN A 295 4.84 23.00 -15.47
CA GLN A 295 4.81 23.36 -16.89
C GLN A 295 3.39 23.28 -17.48
N HIS A 296 2.36 23.35 -16.63
CA HIS A 296 0.95 23.33 -17.00
C HIS A 296 0.46 22.03 -17.64
N TRP A 297 1.25 20.96 -17.59
CA TRP A 297 0.78 19.63 -17.98
C TRP A 297 -0.20 19.05 -16.97
N ARG A 298 -1.22 18.35 -17.46
CA ARG A 298 -2.15 17.59 -16.63
C ARG A 298 -1.64 16.16 -16.44
N LEU A 299 -1.62 15.73 -15.19
CA LEU A 299 -1.43 14.33 -14.80
C LEU A 299 -2.80 13.80 -14.40
N LEU A 300 -3.18 12.63 -14.93
CA LEU A 300 -4.46 11.99 -14.62
C LEU A 300 -4.24 10.70 -13.83
N TYR A 301 -5.19 10.38 -12.97
CA TYR A 301 -5.19 9.13 -12.23
C TYR A 301 -6.32 8.21 -12.70
N LEU A 302 -5.93 7.03 -13.20
CA LEU A 302 -6.85 5.98 -13.58
C LEU A 302 -7.02 5.01 -12.40
N GLN A 303 -8.21 4.98 -11.80
CA GLN A 303 -8.55 4.20 -10.59
C GLN A 303 -8.69 2.69 -10.86
N GLU A 304 -7.84 2.10 -11.69
CA GLU A 304 -7.92 0.69 -12.07
C GLU A 304 -6.59 -0.03 -11.94
N LYS A 305 -6.61 -1.15 -11.24
CA LYS A 305 -5.44 -2.00 -10.99
C LYS A 305 -5.03 -2.74 -12.26
N LEU A 306 -4.17 -2.11 -13.05
CA LEU A 306 -3.69 -2.63 -14.34
C LEU A 306 -2.31 -3.29 -14.27
N SER A 307 -1.69 -3.34 -13.09
CA SER A 307 -0.42 -4.02 -12.85
C SER A 307 -0.32 -4.41 -11.38
N ALA A 308 0.56 -5.37 -11.08
CA ALA A 308 0.88 -5.70 -9.70
C ALA A 308 2.37 -6.04 -9.53
N GLY A 309 2.93 -5.61 -8.41
CA GLY A 309 4.33 -5.85 -8.05
C GLY A 309 4.52 -6.70 -6.79
N LEU A 310 5.73 -6.71 -6.24
CA LEU A 310 6.05 -7.40 -4.99
C LEU A 310 6.11 -6.43 -3.80
N ALA A 311 5.31 -6.72 -2.77
CA ALA A 311 5.46 -6.09 -1.47
C ALA A 311 6.78 -6.52 -0.80
N ALA A 312 7.24 -5.73 0.17
CA ALA A 312 8.47 -6.02 0.92
C ALA A 312 8.45 -7.42 1.55
N GLU A 313 9.61 -8.07 1.64
CA GLU A 313 9.71 -9.45 2.10
C GLU A 313 9.97 -9.61 3.58
N THR A 314 10.54 -8.61 4.25
CA THR A 314 10.79 -8.63 5.69
C THR A 314 10.27 -7.35 6.33
N MET A 315 10.00 -7.38 7.63
CA MET A 315 9.56 -6.17 8.32
C MET A 315 10.62 -5.05 8.23
N ALA A 316 11.90 -5.42 8.27
CA ALA A 316 13.01 -4.48 8.06
C ALA A 316 12.97 -3.81 6.70
N ASP A 317 12.77 -4.60 5.64
CA ASP A 317 12.65 -4.10 4.27
C ASP A 317 11.45 -3.16 4.09
N PHE A 318 10.33 -3.51 4.71
CA PHE A 318 9.12 -2.69 4.69
C PHE A 318 9.36 -1.33 5.36
N VAL A 319 9.97 -1.33 6.55
CA VAL A 319 10.32 -0.09 7.27
C VAL A 319 11.32 0.74 6.46
N HIS A 320 12.39 0.14 5.94
CA HIS A 320 13.39 0.83 5.13
C HIS A 320 12.78 1.46 3.87
N GLN A 321 11.86 0.76 3.20
CA GLN A 321 11.15 1.31 2.05
C GLN A 321 10.37 2.58 2.43
N ARG A 322 9.64 2.56 3.54
CA ARG A 322 8.88 3.74 4.02
C ARG A 322 9.79 4.87 4.50
N GLN A 323 10.93 4.57 5.12
CA GLN A 323 11.92 5.59 5.48
C GLN A 323 12.53 6.27 4.24
N ARG A 324 12.75 5.53 3.15
CA ARG A 324 13.18 6.10 1.86
C ARG A 324 12.12 7.03 1.28
N TRP A 325 10.86 6.60 1.26
CA TRP A 325 9.75 7.44 0.79
C TRP A 325 9.59 8.71 1.63
N ALA A 326 9.69 8.58 2.97
CA ALA A 326 9.67 9.72 3.88
C ALA A 326 10.82 10.69 3.60
N SER A 327 12.05 10.18 3.50
CA SER A 327 13.24 11.01 3.24
C SER A 327 13.17 11.71 1.89
N GLY A 328 12.79 11.02 0.82
CA GLY A 328 12.67 11.62 -0.51
C GLY A 328 11.55 12.66 -0.60
N THR A 329 10.40 12.39 0.04
CA THR A 329 9.30 13.36 0.12
C THR A 329 9.71 14.60 0.91
N LEU A 330 10.41 14.45 2.04
CA LEU A 330 10.89 15.59 2.84
C LEU A 330 11.99 16.37 2.12
N GLN A 331 12.90 15.69 1.43
CA GLN A 331 13.94 16.31 0.61
C GLN A 331 13.33 17.21 -0.47
N SER A 332 12.18 16.82 -1.04
CA SER A 332 11.50 17.61 -2.06
C SER A 332 11.21 19.05 -1.63
N LEU A 333 11.01 19.32 -0.33
CA LEU A 333 10.80 20.68 0.19
C LEU A 333 11.99 21.61 -0.08
N ARG A 334 13.21 21.07 -0.18
CA ARG A 334 14.45 21.81 -0.39
C ARG A 334 14.82 21.96 -1.87
N LEU A 335 14.17 21.19 -2.75
CA LEU A 335 14.48 21.20 -4.17
C LEU A 335 13.77 22.36 -4.88
N ARG A 336 14.45 22.98 -5.85
CA ARG A 336 13.83 24.01 -6.70
C ARG A 336 12.63 23.49 -7.46
N SER A 337 12.62 22.21 -7.81
CA SER A 337 11.54 21.50 -8.50
C SER A 337 10.41 21.04 -7.56
N GLY A 338 10.56 21.26 -6.25
CA GLY A 338 9.61 20.84 -5.23
C GLY A 338 8.36 21.73 -5.08
N PRO A 339 7.47 21.38 -4.12
CA PRO A 339 6.16 22.02 -3.97
C PRO A 339 6.21 23.41 -3.31
N LEU A 340 7.30 23.77 -2.62
CA LEU A 340 7.42 25.09 -1.96
C LEU A 340 7.80 26.22 -2.93
N HIS A 341 8.23 25.92 -4.15
CA HIS A 341 8.61 26.95 -5.11
C HIS A 341 7.43 27.88 -5.45
N PRO A 342 7.61 29.21 -5.54
CA PRO A 342 6.49 30.16 -5.64
C PRO A 342 5.70 30.07 -6.95
N LYS A 343 6.33 29.72 -8.07
CA LYS A 343 5.70 29.71 -9.40
C LYS A 343 5.36 28.30 -9.91
N GLY A 344 4.27 28.19 -10.69
CA GLY A 344 3.89 27.01 -11.47
C GLY A 344 2.80 26.12 -10.86
N LEU A 345 2.45 26.28 -9.58
CA LEU A 345 1.37 25.53 -8.92
C LEU A 345 0.28 26.46 -8.43
N SER A 346 -0.98 26.10 -8.65
CA SER A 346 -2.11 26.72 -7.97
C SER A 346 -2.05 26.46 -6.46
N LEU A 347 -2.75 27.28 -5.67
CA LEU A 347 -2.81 27.11 -4.21
C LEU A 347 -3.34 25.72 -3.83
N GLY A 348 -4.38 25.24 -4.53
CA GLY A 348 -4.95 23.92 -4.31
C GLY A 348 -3.97 22.77 -4.59
N GLN A 349 -3.22 22.85 -5.70
CA GLN A 349 -2.17 21.87 -6.01
C GLN A 349 -1.05 21.90 -4.98
N ARG A 350 -0.64 23.09 -4.56
CA ARG A 350 0.40 23.27 -3.53
C ARG A 350 -0.02 22.63 -2.21
N ILE A 351 -1.23 22.91 -1.73
CA ILE A 351 -1.76 22.29 -0.51
C ILE A 351 -1.84 20.77 -0.65
N ALA A 352 -2.31 20.26 -1.80
CA ALA A 352 -2.40 18.82 -2.07
C ALA A 352 -1.04 18.11 -2.02
N TYR A 353 0.01 18.70 -2.59
CA TYR A 353 1.37 18.16 -2.49
C TYR A 353 1.95 18.28 -1.08
N LEU A 354 1.75 19.42 -0.40
CA LEU A 354 2.22 19.63 0.96
C LEU A 354 1.52 18.74 1.98
N GLU A 355 0.24 18.40 1.78
CA GLU A 355 -0.48 17.42 2.61
C GLU A 355 0.27 16.07 2.64
N GLY A 356 0.81 15.62 1.50
CA GLY A 356 1.63 14.42 1.42
C GLY A 356 2.94 14.50 2.19
N VAL A 357 3.53 15.70 2.27
CA VAL A 357 4.71 15.95 3.10
C VAL A 357 4.33 15.92 4.58
N MET A 358 3.27 16.63 4.96
CA MET A 358 2.78 16.71 6.35
C MET A 358 2.40 15.33 6.91
N HIS A 359 1.92 14.42 6.05
CA HIS A 359 1.66 13.04 6.44
C HIS A 359 2.85 12.37 7.14
N TRP A 360 4.07 12.57 6.66
CA TRP A 360 5.27 11.98 7.27
C TRP A 360 5.58 12.58 8.65
N PHE A 361 5.33 13.88 8.83
CA PHE A 361 5.49 14.56 10.11
C PHE A 361 4.55 14.04 11.19
N ASN A 362 3.39 13.46 10.84
CA ASN A 362 2.42 12.92 11.80
C ASN A 362 2.99 11.82 12.71
N ASN A 363 4.11 11.19 12.34
CA ASN A 363 4.78 10.20 13.20
C ASN A 363 5.34 10.82 14.49
N VAL A 364 5.79 12.09 14.47
CA VAL A 364 6.32 12.79 15.64
C VAL A 364 5.25 12.98 16.73
N PRO A 365 4.09 13.63 16.47
CA PRO A 365 3.04 13.76 17.47
C PRO A 365 2.41 12.41 17.82
N ARG A 366 2.36 11.44 16.90
CA ARG A 366 1.94 10.07 17.22
C ARG A 366 2.85 9.44 18.28
N LEU A 367 4.17 9.62 18.17
CA LEU A 367 5.10 9.16 19.19
C LEU A 367 4.87 9.87 20.54
N VAL A 368 4.60 11.17 20.52
CA VAL A 368 4.25 11.93 21.74
C VAL A 368 2.99 11.36 22.39
N LEU A 369 1.92 11.12 21.63
CA LEU A 369 0.68 10.52 22.15
C LEU A 369 0.91 9.11 22.73
N MET A 370 1.78 8.33 22.10
CA MET A 370 2.16 7.01 22.59
C MET A 370 2.92 7.05 23.92
N LEU A 371 3.78 8.06 24.11
CA LEU A 371 4.56 8.23 25.34
C LEU A 371 3.75 8.91 26.46
N MET A 372 2.71 9.66 26.11
CA MET A 372 1.99 10.49 27.08
C MET A 372 1.40 9.72 28.28
N PRO A 373 0.80 8.52 28.12
CA PRO A 373 0.28 7.76 29.27
C PRO A 373 1.34 7.37 30.31
N LEU A 374 2.63 7.35 29.93
CA LEU A 374 3.74 7.06 30.84
C LEU A 374 3.88 8.13 31.93
N SER A 375 3.43 9.37 31.67
CA SER A 375 3.47 10.45 32.66
C SER A 375 2.61 10.16 33.90
N TYR A 376 1.52 9.40 33.75
CA TYR A 376 0.59 9.11 34.83
C TYR A 376 1.22 8.20 35.89
N GLY A 377 1.71 7.03 35.50
CA GLY A 377 2.21 6.00 36.42
C GLY A 377 3.69 6.15 36.76
N LEU A 378 4.53 6.61 35.82
CA LEU A 378 5.98 6.76 36.07
C LEU A 378 6.33 8.09 36.74
N LEU A 379 5.69 9.18 36.32
CA LEU A 379 6.00 10.52 36.81
C LEU A 379 5.00 11.02 37.85
N GLY A 380 3.84 10.37 37.98
CA GLY A 380 2.76 10.85 38.86
C GLY A 380 2.17 12.19 38.39
N ILE A 381 2.18 12.47 37.09
CA ILE A 381 1.76 13.75 36.51
C ILE A 381 0.60 13.53 35.54
N ILE A 382 -0.41 14.38 35.63
CA ILE A 382 -1.53 14.39 34.69
C ILE A 382 -1.33 15.49 33.65
N PRO A 383 -1.17 15.14 32.37
CA PRO A 383 -1.03 16.11 31.27
C PRO A 383 -2.37 16.62 30.72
N ILE A 384 -3.50 16.04 31.14
CA ILE A 384 -4.84 16.46 30.73
C ILE A 384 -5.84 16.29 31.87
N LEU A 385 -6.44 17.40 32.29
CA LEU A 385 -7.54 17.42 33.25
C LEU A 385 -8.84 17.05 32.52
N LEU A 386 -9.14 15.75 32.48
CA LEU A 386 -10.33 15.20 31.83
C LEU A 386 -11.27 14.60 32.89
N ASN A 387 -12.45 15.21 33.05
CA ASN A 387 -13.54 14.64 33.85
C ASN A 387 -14.48 13.78 32.98
N SER A 388 -15.35 12.99 33.63
CA SER A 388 -16.27 12.09 32.94
C SER A 388 -17.23 12.82 32.00
N GLU A 389 -17.68 14.01 32.36
CA GLU A 389 -18.58 14.81 31.53
C GLU A 389 -17.91 15.27 30.23
N ALA A 390 -16.70 15.83 30.30
CA ALA A 390 -15.93 16.23 29.12
C ALA A 390 -15.59 15.01 28.25
N ALA A 391 -15.30 13.86 28.85
CA ALA A 391 -15.09 12.62 28.11
C ALA A 391 -16.33 12.22 27.30
N LEU A 392 -17.52 12.24 27.93
CA LEU A 392 -18.79 11.85 27.29
C LEU A 392 -19.29 12.88 26.26
N THR A 393 -19.03 14.17 26.47
CA THR A 393 -19.64 15.26 25.67
C THR A 393 -18.72 15.86 24.61
N LEU A 394 -17.41 15.66 24.73
CA LEU A 394 -16.40 16.22 23.82
C LEU A 394 -15.56 15.13 23.17
N LEU A 395 -14.87 14.30 23.97
CA LEU A 395 -13.92 13.31 23.45
C LEU A 395 -14.63 12.19 22.69
N LEU A 396 -15.55 11.47 23.34
CA LEU A 396 -16.24 10.33 22.73
C LEU A 396 -17.04 10.71 21.48
N PRO A 397 -17.77 11.85 21.44
CA PRO A 397 -18.48 12.23 20.22
C PRO A 397 -17.53 12.57 19.06
N LEU A 398 -16.40 13.25 19.32
CA LEU A 398 -15.41 13.53 18.27
C LEU A 398 -14.79 12.22 17.73
N TRP A 399 -14.38 11.33 18.62
CA TRP A 399 -13.79 10.04 18.24
C TRP A 399 -14.80 9.13 17.52
N GLY A 400 -16.00 9.01 18.06
CA GLY A 400 -17.09 8.24 17.46
C GLY A 400 -17.43 8.75 16.06
N LEU A 401 -17.52 10.06 15.90
CA LEU A 401 -17.74 10.67 14.59
C LEU A 401 -16.63 10.30 13.60
N GLN A 402 -15.36 10.43 13.98
CA GLN A 402 -14.23 10.09 13.10
C GLN A 402 -14.23 8.61 12.71
N VAL A 403 -14.38 7.71 13.67
CA VAL A 403 -14.40 6.25 13.45
C VAL A 403 -15.53 5.84 12.52
N LEU A 404 -16.74 6.33 12.78
CA LEU A 404 -17.92 6.01 11.98
C LEU A 404 -17.84 6.61 10.56
N SER A 405 -17.16 7.75 10.41
CA SER A 405 -16.97 8.41 9.12
C SER A 405 -15.91 7.75 8.24
N LEU A 406 -14.90 7.13 8.86
CA LEU A 406 -13.67 6.74 8.17
C LEU A 406 -13.94 5.76 7.02
N GLY A 407 -14.71 4.71 7.27
CA GLY A 407 -15.01 3.70 6.26
C GLY A 407 -15.80 4.23 5.07
N TRP A 408 -16.65 5.24 5.29
CA TRP A 408 -17.39 5.91 4.22
C TRP A 408 -16.46 6.83 3.40
N LEU A 409 -15.68 7.68 4.08
CA LEU A 409 -14.73 8.60 3.43
C LEU A 409 -13.68 7.83 2.61
N ASN A 410 -13.04 6.82 3.20
CA ASN A 410 -11.97 6.08 2.56
C ASN A 410 -12.46 4.97 1.61
N ARG A 411 -13.77 4.83 1.41
CA ARG A 411 -14.42 3.81 0.57
C ARG A 411 -14.03 2.36 0.90
N GLY A 412 -13.91 2.05 2.19
CA GLY A 412 -13.53 0.73 2.67
C GLY A 412 -12.11 0.30 2.30
N SER A 413 -11.20 1.24 2.06
CA SER A 413 -9.78 0.95 1.80
C SER A 413 -8.97 0.65 3.07
N ARG A 414 -9.49 1.00 4.25
CA ARG A 414 -8.88 0.67 5.56
C ARG A 414 -9.92 0.68 6.68
N THR A 415 -9.60 -0.04 7.76
CA THR A 415 -10.32 0.01 9.04
C THR A 415 -9.81 1.19 9.90
N ALA A 416 -10.52 1.50 10.99
CA ALA A 416 -10.15 2.59 11.89
C ALA A 416 -9.10 2.14 12.89
N PHE A 417 -9.49 1.31 13.86
CA PHE A 417 -8.65 0.79 14.92
C PHE A 417 -7.62 -0.20 14.43
N LEU A 418 -8.02 -1.18 13.61
CA LEU A 418 -7.10 -2.26 13.24
C LEU A 418 -5.89 -1.74 12.45
N SER A 419 -6.08 -0.83 11.49
CA SER A 419 -4.97 -0.18 10.78
C SER A 419 -4.08 0.66 11.69
N GLU A 420 -4.65 1.32 12.71
CA GLU A 420 -3.85 2.07 13.68
C GLU A 420 -3.01 1.13 14.56
N LEU A 421 -3.58 0.05 15.10
CA LEU A 421 -2.85 -0.94 15.92
C LEU A 421 -1.65 -1.55 15.17
N THR A 422 -1.83 -1.84 13.88
CA THR A 422 -0.79 -2.48 13.07
C THR A 422 0.26 -1.50 12.53
N GLY A 423 -0.04 -0.20 12.50
CA GLY A 423 0.86 0.83 12.00
C GLY A 423 1.97 1.26 12.97
N TRP A 424 1.90 0.85 14.24
CA TRP A 424 2.82 1.33 15.29
C TRP A 424 4.28 0.92 15.09
N VAL A 425 4.52 -0.19 14.39
CA VAL A 425 5.86 -0.65 14.01
C VAL A 425 6.65 0.42 13.23
N LEU A 426 5.94 1.30 12.50
CA LEU A 426 6.55 2.36 11.71
C LEU A 426 6.82 3.65 12.50
N THR A 427 6.18 3.85 13.66
CA THR A 427 6.19 5.15 14.36
C THR A 427 7.60 5.59 14.77
N VAL A 428 8.36 4.72 15.44
CA VAL A 428 9.72 5.06 15.91
C VAL A 428 10.69 5.25 14.73
N PRO A 429 10.83 4.30 13.78
CA PRO A 429 11.76 4.45 12.67
C PRO A 429 11.46 5.67 11.76
N LEU A 430 10.19 5.96 11.52
CA LEU A 430 9.80 7.12 10.72
C LEU A 430 10.00 8.43 11.47
N THR A 431 9.73 8.48 12.78
CA THR A 431 10.04 9.67 13.60
C THR A 431 11.53 10.02 13.54
N MET A 432 12.40 9.02 13.71
CA MET A 432 13.85 9.22 13.60
C MET A 432 14.25 9.72 12.21
N THR A 433 13.58 9.23 11.16
CA THR A 433 13.81 9.67 9.78
C THR A 433 13.42 11.14 9.58
N VAL A 434 12.26 11.56 10.11
CA VAL A 434 11.83 12.97 10.06
C VAL A 434 12.82 13.87 10.80
N LEU A 435 13.19 13.51 12.03
CA LEU A 435 14.14 14.29 12.84
C LEU A 435 15.52 14.40 12.17
N SER A 436 16.02 13.29 11.62
CA SER A 436 17.28 13.26 10.85
C SER A 436 17.24 14.20 9.64
N ASN A 437 16.15 14.15 8.86
CA ASN A 437 15.97 15.00 7.70
C ASN A 437 15.91 16.48 8.09
N LEU A 438 15.22 16.84 9.18
CA LEU A 438 15.13 18.22 9.69
C LEU A 438 16.51 18.82 9.99
N ILE A 439 17.43 18.02 10.56
CA ILE A 439 18.80 18.44 10.90
C ILE A 439 19.75 18.35 9.67
N GLY A 440 19.22 18.03 8.49
CA GLY A 440 20.00 18.00 7.24
C GLY A 440 20.66 16.66 6.93
N ARG A 441 20.48 15.64 7.78
CA ARG A 441 20.98 14.28 7.55
C ARG A 441 19.99 13.50 6.69
N ILE A 442 20.23 13.54 5.38
CA ILE A 442 19.48 12.74 4.41
C ILE A 442 20.13 11.35 4.36
N GLY A 443 19.37 10.31 4.72
CA GLY A 443 19.85 8.93 4.67
C GLY A 443 20.22 8.49 3.25
N GLY A 444 21.22 7.62 3.13
CA GLY A 444 21.62 7.04 1.85
C GLY A 444 20.57 6.07 1.27
N PHE A 445 20.68 5.81 -0.04
CA PHE A 445 19.83 4.83 -0.73
C PHE A 445 20.43 3.42 -0.61
N ARG A 446 19.69 2.50 0.00
CA ARG A 446 20.01 1.06 -0.01
C ARG A 446 18.91 0.30 -0.74
N VAL A 447 19.31 -0.54 -1.70
CA VAL A 447 18.40 -1.42 -2.44
C VAL A 447 17.80 -2.43 -1.48
N THR A 448 16.48 -2.51 -1.49
CA THR A 448 15.73 -3.44 -0.65
C THR A 448 15.82 -4.83 -1.29
N PRO A 449 16.36 -5.85 -0.61
CA PRO A 449 16.42 -7.19 -1.17
C PRO A 449 15.03 -7.73 -1.51
N LYS A 450 14.97 -8.56 -2.55
CA LYS A 450 13.77 -9.26 -3.02
C LYS A 450 14.10 -10.74 -3.20
N HIS A 451 13.10 -11.60 -3.11
CA HIS A 451 13.11 -13.05 -3.31
C HIS A 451 14.14 -13.84 -2.46
N GLN A 452 14.22 -13.57 -1.16
CA GLN A 452 15.13 -14.26 -0.25
C GLN A 452 14.48 -15.44 0.49
N ARG A 453 15.01 -16.65 0.23
CA ARG A 453 14.61 -17.87 0.95
C ARG A 453 15.05 -17.80 2.42
N ARG A 454 14.16 -18.19 3.33
CA ARG A 454 14.45 -18.27 4.76
C ARG A 454 14.00 -19.60 5.34
N ASP A 455 14.95 -20.42 5.75
CA ASP A 455 14.66 -21.72 6.33
C ASP A 455 14.17 -21.61 7.79
N ARG A 456 14.47 -20.50 8.48
CA ARG A 456 14.02 -20.19 9.84
C ARG A 456 13.41 -18.79 9.93
N GLY A 457 12.59 -18.57 10.95
CA GLY A 457 12.09 -17.22 11.26
C GLY A 457 13.20 -16.29 11.74
N SER A 458 13.04 -15.01 11.49
CA SER A 458 14.05 -13.98 11.80
C SER A 458 13.37 -12.69 12.26
N THR A 459 14.06 -11.90 13.08
CA THR A 459 13.61 -10.58 13.49
C THR A 459 14.78 -9.60 13.43
N SER A 460 14.54 -8.37 12.99
CA SER A 460 15.54 -7.31 13.07
C SER A 460 15.62 -6.78 14.52
N VAL A 461 16.80 -6.91 15.12
CA VAL A 461 17.07 -6.41 16.49
C VAL A 461 16.91 -4.89 16.56
N GLU A 462 17.32 -4.17 15.51
CA GLU A 462 17.20 -2.71 15.41
C GLU A 462 15.75 -2.23 15.50
N LEU A 463 14.80 -3.00 14.95
CA LEU A 463 13.38 -2.70 15.06
C LEU A 463 12.76 -3.17 16.37
N LEU A 464 13.22 -4.32 16.87
CA LEU A 464 12.63 -4.97 18.04
C LEU A 464 13.00 -4.26 19.35
N LEU A 465 14.27 -3.87 19.52
CA LEU A 465 14.78 -3.36 20.78
C LEU A 465 14.06 -2.07 21.26
N PRO A 466 13.83 -1.05 20.41
CA PRO A 466 13.06 0.13 20.81
C PRO A 466 11.63 -0.21 21.22
N LEU A 467 10.98 -1.16 20.52
CA LEU A 467 9.61 -1.58 20.85
C LEU A 467 9.56 -2.33 22.18
N LEU A 468 10.52 -3.20 22.47
CA LEU A 468 10.60 -3.90 23.76
C LEU A 468 10.86 -2.94 24.93
N ALA A 469 11.71 -1.93 24.74
CA ALA A 469 11.90 -0.88 25.74
C ALA A 469 10.60 -0.12 26.03
N LEU A 470 9.83 0.21 24.99
CA LEU A 470 8.53 0.86 25.13
C LEU A 470 7.49 -0.05 25.81
N VAL A 471 7.49 -1.35 25.52
CA VAL A 471 6.65 -2.34 26.24
C VAL A 471 7.01 -2.34 27.72
N LEU A 472 8.30 -2.41 28.05
CA LEU A 472 8.77 -2.40 29.44
C LEU A 472 8.33 -1.13 30.17
N PHE A 473 8.56 0.06 29.59
CA PHE A 473 8.13 1.32 30.21
C PHE A 473 6.62 1.39 30.39
N ASN A 474 5.84 0.87 29.42
CA ASN A 474 4.39 0.84 29.53
C ASN A 474 3.89 -0.14 30.60
N LEU A 475 4.54 -1.30 30.75
CA LEU A 475 4.25 -2.25 31.83
C LEU A 475 4.54 -1.66 33.21
N VAL A 476 5.69 -1.00 33.39
CA VAL A 476 6.02 -0.31 34.65
C VAL A 476 5.00 0.80 34.94
N ASN A 477 4.59 1.54 33.91
CA ASN A 477 3.54 2.55 34.03
C ASN A 477 2.21 1.96 34.50
N LEU A 478 1.75 0.87 33.87
CA LEU A 478 0.51 0.18 34.24
C LEU A 478 0.60 -0.41 35.65
N GLN A 479 1.74 -1.00 36.02
CA GLN A 479 1.98 -1.50 37.36
C GLN A 479 1.88 -0.37 38.38
N GLY A 480 2.55 0.77 38.16
CA GLY A 480 2.46 1.95 39.03
C GLY A 480 1.03 2.46 39.18
N LEU A 481 0.26 2.46 38.09
CA LEU A 481 -1.16 2.82 38.13
C LEU A 481 -2.03 1.79 38.85
N LEU A 482 -1.65 0.51 38.90
CA LEU A 482 -2.43 -0.53 39.58
C LEU A 482 -2.05 -0.66 41.06
N SER A 483 -0.76 -0.59 41.40
CA SER A 483 -0.23 -0.81 42.76
C SER A 483 -0.36 0.40 43.68
N ASN A 484 -0.23 1.63 43.16
CA ASN A 484 -0.07 2.82 44.00
C ASN A 484 -1.41 3.54 44.28
N ALA A 485 -2.39 2.81 44.83
CA ALA A 485 -3.72 3.37 45.12
C ALA A 485 -3.71 4.45 46.24
N SER A 486 -2.70 4.47 47.12
CA SER A 486 -2.62 5.39 48.27
C SER A 486 -1.43 6.35 48.26
N GLY A 487 -0.43 6.16 47.38
CA GLY A 487 0.78 6.98 47.30
C GLY A 487 0.80 8.02 46.18
N LEU A 488 -0.16 7.98 45.25
CA LEU A 488 -0.28 8.94 44.16
C LEU A 488 -1.12 10.17 44.59
N PRO A 489 -0.82 11.38 44.10
CA PRO A 489 -1.64 12.55 44.36
C PRO A 489 -3.13 12.32 44.02
N ASN A 490 -4.05 12.88 44.81
CA ASN A 490 -5.51 12.70 44.62
C ASN A 490 -5.99 13.02 43.20
N GLN A 491 -5.39 14.02 42.56
CA GLN A 491 -5.69 14.35 41.18
C GLN A 491 -5.32 13.20 40.24
N VAL A 492 -4.14 12.58 40.41
CA VAL A 492 -3.67 11.42 39.60
C VAL A 492 -4.62 10.24 39.76
N LEU A 493 -5.12 10.02 40.98
CA LEU A 493 -6.15 9.01 41.25
C LEU A 493 -7.45 9.30 40.49
N ALA A 494 -7.86 10.57 40.36
CA ALA A 494 -9.02 10.95 39.54
C ALA A 494 -8.79 10.75 38.03
N GLY A 495 -7.56 10.99 37.54
CA GLY A 495 -7.17 10.73 36.14
C GLY A 495 -6.82 9.28 35.82
N ARG A 496 -6.75 8.40 36.83
CA ARG A 496 -6.33 7.00 36.73
C ARG A 496 -7.10 6.19 35.68
N PRO A 497 -8.44 6.29 35.53
CA PRO A 497 -9.16 5.53 34.52
C PRO A 497 -8.69 5.84 33.09
N VAL A 498 -8.41 7.12 32.81
CA VAL A 498 -7.91 7.58 31.50
C VAL A 498 -6.51 7.02 31.25
N GLY A 499 -5.62 7.12 32.24
CA GLY A 499 -4.27 6.56 32.17
C GLY A 499 -4.26 5.04 31.95
N LEU A 500 -5.17 4.31 32.62
CA LEU A 500 -5.32 2.85 32.44
C LEU A 500 -5.83 2.50 31.04
N VAL A 501 -6.88 3.15 30.55
CA VAL A 501 -7.45 2.89 29.21
C VAL A 501 -6.38 3.10 28.13
N TRP A 502 -5.69 4.24 28.15
CA TRP A 502 -4.64 4.52 27.18
C TRP A 502 -3.40 3.64 27.38
N GLY A 503 -3.04 3.32 28.62
CA GLY A 503 -1.97 2.36 28.92
C GLY A 503 -2.25 1.00 28.30
N VAL A 504 -3.46 0.46 28.44
CA VAL A 504 -3.86 -0.83 27.87
C VAL A 504 -3.87 -0.79 26.34
N ILE A 505 -4.41 0.27 25.72
CA ILE A 505 -4.41 0.44 24.27
C ILE A 505 -2.96 0.51 23.73
N ASN A 506 -2.08 1.24 24.42
CA ASN A 506 -0.68 1.37 24.05
C ASN A 506 0.06 0.04 24.18
N LEU A 507 -0.12 -0.68 25.29
CA LEU A 507 0.48 -2.00 25.49
C LEU A 507 0.05 -2.96 24.39
N LEU A 508 -1.25 -2.99 24.07
CA LEU A 508 -1.78 -3.84 23.01
C LEU A 508 -1.16 -3.51 21.66
N SER A 509 -1.09 -2.23 21.31
CA SER A 509 -0.52 -1.76 20.04
C SER A 509 0.96 -2.11 19.93
N LEU A 510 1.71 -1.98 21.03
CA LEU A 510 3.12 -2.36 21.11
C LEU A 510 3.31 -3.88 20.97
N ILE A 511 2.47 -4.70 21.62
CA ILE A 511 2.51 -6.16 21.47
C ILE A 511 2.24 -6.55 20.00
N VAL A 512 1.26 -5.92 19.35
CA VAL A 512 0.99 -6.13 17.92
C VAL A 512 2.21 -5.77 17.07
N ALA A 513 2.85 -4.62 17.33
CA ALA A 513 4.04 -4.17 16.60
C ALA A 513 5.23 -5.13 16.80
N VAL A 514 5.53 -5.52 18.04
CA VAL A 514 6.56 -6.52 18.38
C VAL A 514 6.29 -7.84 17.65
N ARG A 515 5.03 -8.29 17.68
CA ARG A 515 4.63 -9.53 17.00
C ARG A 515 4.76 -9.42 15.49
N ALA A 516 4.48 -8.26 14.91
CA ALA A 516 4.62 -8.02 13.48
C ALA A 516 6.11 -8.00 13.05
N CYS A 517 7.04 -7.62 13.92
CA CYS A 517 8.48 -7.67 13.65
C CYS A 517 9.03 -9.10 13.48
N TRP A 518 8.33 -10.13 13.97
CA TRP A 518 8.71 -11.51 13.74
C TRP A 518 8.37 -11.93 12.33
N ASP A 519 9.38 -12.10 11.48
CA ASP A 519 9.17 -12.69 10.17
C ASP A 519 9.21 -14.22 10.23
N PRO A 520 8.16 -14.92 9.78
CA PRO A 520 8.13 -16.38 9.74
C PRO A 520 9.06 -16.92 8.64
N ALA A 521 9.44 -18.19 8.77
CA ALA A 521 10.16 -18.90 7.72
C ALA A 521 9.41 -18.85 6.38
N ALA A 522 10.15 -18.69 5.29
CA ALA A 522 9.65 -18.58 3.93
C ALA A 522 10.39 -19.59 3.05
N LYS A 523 9.86 -20.82 3.01
CA LYS A 523 10.43 -21.92 2.21
C LYS A 523 9.99 -21.85 0.74
N ASP A 524 8.76 -21.42 0.49
CA ASP A 524 8.26 -21.12 -0.85
C ASP A 524 8.20 -19.61 -1.04
N LEU A 525 8.86 -19.13 -2.09
CA LEU A 525 8.93 -17.72 -2.47
C LEU A 525 7.86 -17.33 -3.49
N ALA A 526 7.17 -18.31 -4.07
CA ALA A 526 6.13 -18.05 -5.06
C ALA A 526 4.93 -17.36 -4.39
N PRO A 527 4.40 -16.29 -4.99
CA PRO A 527 3.20 -15.64 -4.48
C PRO A 527 1.96 -16.49 -4.77
N TRP A 528 1.25 -16.90 -3.71
CA TRP A 528 0.03 -17.69 -3.84
C TRP A 528 -1.21 -16.81 -3.98
N GLN A 529 -2.03 -17.10 -4.99
CA GLN A 529 -3.29 -16.43 -5.25
C GLN A 529 -4.46 -17.27 -4.76
N LYS A 530 -5.37 -16.68 -3.98
CA LYS A 530 -6.62 -17.31 -3.54
C LYS A 530 -7.71 -17.07 -4.58
N LEU A 531 -8.23 -18.15 -5.13
CA LEU A 531 -9.30 -18.15 -6.14
C LEU A 531 -10.04 -19.50 -6.09
N LYS A 532 -11.27 -19.53 -6.59
CA LYS A 532 -12.09 -20.76 -6.63
C LYS A 532 -12.39 -21.13 -8.08
N LEU A 533 -11.65 -22.08 -8.64
CA LEU A 533 -11.84 -22.53 -10.02
C LEU A 533 -12.25 -23.99 -10.08
N GLU A 534 -13.16 -24.28 -10.99
CA GLU A 534 -13.39 -25.65 -11.42
C GLU A 534 -12.21 -26.13 -12.24
N ALA A 535 -11.78 -27.36 -11.99
CA ALA A 535 -10.63 -27.98 -12.64
C ALA A 535 -10.82 -29.49 -12.75
N TRP A 536 -10.01 -30.11 -13.59
CA TRP A 536 -9.99 -31.55 -13.82
C TRP A 536 -8.56 -32.07 -13.68
N ILE A 537 -8.42 -33.18 -12.97
CA ILE A 537 -7.22 -34.02 -13.07
C ILE A 537 -7.45 -34.95 -14.27
N GLU A 538 -6.55 -34.89 -15.23
CA GLU A 538 -6.52 -35.76 -16.41
C GLU A 538 -5.42 -36.82 -16.23
N ASP A 539 -5.73 -38.09 -16.50
CA ASP A 539 -4.74 -39.16 -16.62
C ASP A 539 -4.40 -39.44 -18.09
N ASP A 540 -3.35 -40.26 -18.35
CA ASP A 540 -2.99 -40.66 -19.72
C ASP A 540 -4.05 -41.54 -20.39
N GLY A 541 -4.95 -42.14 -19.62
CA GLY A 541 -6.10 -42.90 -20.12
C GLY A 541 -7.25 -42.02 -20.59
N GLY A 542 -7.15 -40.70 -20.43
CA GLY A 542 -8.19 -39.73 -20.81
C GLY A 542 -9.31 -39.57 -19.78
N HIS A 543 -9.23 -40.21 -18.61
CA HIS A 543 -10.20 -40.02 -17.54
C HIS A 543 -10.02 -38.64 -16.92
N ARG A 544 -11.16 -37.99 -16.63
CA ARG A 544 -11.21 -36.67 -16.01
C ARG A 544 -11.88 -36.74 -14.66
N TYR A 545 -11.15 -36.32 -13.63
CA TYR A 545 -11.66 -36.28 -12.28
C TYR A 545 -11.88 -34.84 -11.83
N PRO A 546 -13.12 -34.45 -11.48
CA PRO A 546 -13.42 -33.07 -11.12
C PRO A 546 -12.80 -32.71 -9.77
N CYS A 547 -12.23 -31.51 -9.70
CA CYS A 547 -11.72 -30.90 -8.48
C CYS A 547 -11.92 -29.38 -8.52
N CYS A 548 -11.60 -28.72 -7.42
CA CYS A 548 -11.67 -27.27 -7.32
C CYS A 548 -10.32 -26.70 -6.87
N ILE A 549 -9.70 -25.85 -7.69
CA ILE A 549 -8.53 -25.09 -7.28
C ILE A 549 -9.00 -24.03 -6.28
N THR A 550 -8.40 -24.03 -5.10
CA THR A 550 -8.65 -23.07 -4.01
C THR A 550 -7.49 -22.06 -3.84
N ALA A 551 -6.30 -22.40 -4.34
CA ALA A 551 -5.17 -21.49 -4.48
C ALA A 551 -4.25 -21.90 -5.63
N LEU A 552 -3.58 -20.93 -6.25
CA LEU A 552 -2.67 -21.16 -7.37
C LEU A 552 -1.42 -20.28 -7.26
N SER A 553 -0.26 -20.80 -7.64
CA SER A 553 1.01 -20.07 -7.70
C SER A 553 1.86 -20.56 -8.87
N GLU A 554 3.00 -19.91 -9.09
CA GLU A 554 4.04 -20.40 -10.01
C GLU A 554 4.72 -21.68 -9.53
N SER A 555 4.56 -22.06 -8.25
CA SER A 555 5.17 -23.26 -7.67
C SER A 555 4.19 -24.44 -7.61
N GLY A 556 2.89 -24.19 -7.59
CA GLY A 556 1.89 -25.25 -7.45
C GLY A 556 0.43 -24.79 -7.41
N ALA A 557 -0.43 -25.74 -7.04
CA ALA A 557 -1.86 -25.53 -6.83
C ALA A 557 -2.34 -26.20 -5.55
N LYS A 558 -3.29 -25.57 -4.86
CA LYS A 558 -4.07 -26.21 -3.79
C LYS A 558 -5.43 -26.56 -4.36
N ILE A 559 -5.79 -27.84 -4.32
CA ILE A 559 -7.09 -28.34 -4.80
C ILE A 559 -7.94 -28.91 -3.66
N ALA A 560 -9.25 -28.88 -3.85
CA ALA A 560 -10.26 -29.54 -3.01
C ALA A 560 -11.12 -30.48 -3.86
N TYR A 561 -11.54 -31.62 -3.32
CA TYR A 561 -12.37 -32.61 -4.01
C TYR A 561 -13.35 -33.29 -3.05
N SER A 562 -14.48 -33.78 -3.58
CA SER A 562 -15.68 -34.11 -2.80
C SER A 562 -15.99 -35.60 -2.63
N ARG A 563 -15.38 -36.51 -3.41
CA ARG A 563 -15.66 -37.96 -3.33
C ARG A 563 -14.40 -38.79 -3.58
N SER A 564 -14.02 -39.60 -2.58
CA SER A 564 -12.96 -40.62 -2.60
C SER A 564 -11.56 -40.11 -3.00
N PRO A 565 -10.48 -40.79 -2.59
CA PRO A 565 -9.14 -40.45 -3.08
C PRO A 565 -9.14 -40.54 -4.62
N LEU A 566 -8.72 -39.46 -5.28
CA LEU A 566 -8.54 -39.44 -6.73
C LEU A 566 -7.54 -40.54 -7.12
N PRO A 567 -7.72 -41.24 -8.25
CA PRO A 567 -6.80 -42.27 -8.70
C PRO A 567 -5.52 -41.59 -9.23
N TRP A 568 -4.58 -41.38 -8.32
CA TRP A 568 -3.34 -40.68 -8.57
C TRP A 568 -2.39 -41.55 -9.38
N VAL A 569 -1.98 -41.07 -10.55
CA VAL A 569 -0.93 -41.67 -11.36
C VAL A 569 0.19 -40.65 -11.59
N ALA A 570 1.41 -41.13 -11.81
CA ALA A 570 2.57 -40.25 -12.01
C ALA A 570 2.40 -39.29 -13.21
N SER A 571 1.54 -39.64 -14.17
CA SER A 571 1.22 -38.84 -15.34
C SER A 571 0.02 -37.91 -15.19
N SER A 572 -0.55 -37.78 -13.99
CA SER A 572 -1.67 -36.88 -13.75
C SER A 572 -1.31 -35.43 -14.13
N LYS A 573 -2.21 -34.78 -14.85
CA LYS A 573 -2.11 -33.36 -15.22
C LYS A 573 -3.32 -32.59 -14.70
N LEU A 574 -3.13 -31.33 -14.35
CA LEU A 574 -4.20 -30.43 -13.92
C LEU A 574 -4.58 -29.50 -15.07
N ARG A 575 -5.88 -29.46 -15.39
CA ARG A 575 -6.48 -28.54 -16.37
C ARG A 575 -7.60 -27.73 -15.73
N TRP A 576 -7.64 -26.43 -15.99
CA TRP A 576 -8.69 -25.53 -15.46
C TRP A 576 -9.14 -24.44 -16.44
N CYS A 577 -8.47 -24.31 -17.59
CA CYS A 577 -8.88 -23.38 -18.65
C CYS A 577 -8.33 -23.86 -20.00
N GLN A 578 -8.84 -23.28 -21.08
CA GLN A 578 -8.37 -23.56 -22.46
C GLN A 578 -7.14 -22.73 -22.84
N GLU A 579 -6.88 -21.62 -22.14
CA GLU A 579 -5.74 -20.73 -22.40
C GLU A 579 -4.39 -21.37 -22.04
N LEU A 580 -4.41 -22.48 -21.28
CA LEU A 580 -3.23 -23.18 -20.81
C LEU A 580 -3.28 -24.67 -21.20
N PRO A 581 -2.12 -25.28 -21.50
CA PRO A 581 -2.03 -26.73 -21.56
C PRO A 581 -2.30 -27.34 -20.17
N ALA A 582 -2.68 -28.62 -20.15
CA ALA A 582 -2.78 -29.36 -18.89
C ALA A 582 -1.38 -29.49 -18.30
N LEU A 583 -1.16 -28.99 -17.08
CA LEU A 583 0.16 -28.95 -16.46
C LEU A 583 0.43 -30.23 -15.66
N PRO A 584 1.65 -30.79 -15.72
CA PRO A 584 2.03 -31.94 -14.88
C PRO A 584 1.95 -31.57 -13.40
N VAL A 585 1.60 -32.55 -12.56
CA VAL A 585 1.51 -32.34 -11.11
C VAL A 585 2.30 -33.39 -10.34
N ILE A 586 3.09 -32.92 -9.38
CA ILE A 586 3.78 -33.72 -8.37
C ILE A 586 3.06 -33.50 -7.03
N PHE A 587 2.68 -34.60 -6.39
CA PHE A 587 1.95 -34.57 -5.13
C PHE A 587 2.93 -34.50 -3.96
N THR A 588 2.75 -33.52 -3.07
CA THR A 588 3.58 -33.39 -1.85
C THR A 588 2.80 -33.69 -0.57
N ASN A 589 1.59 -33.16 -0.45
CA ASN A 589 0.77 -33.34 0.74
C ASN A 589 -0.70 -33.58 0.35
N LYS A 590 -1.37 -34.51 1.02
CA LYS A 590 -2.79 -34.81 0.82
C LYS A 590 -3.54 -35.03 2.14
N THR A 591 -4.82 -34.70 2.12
CA THR A 591 -5.84 -35.09 3.10
C THR A 591 -6.99 -35.77 2.36
N ASP A 592 -8.05 -36.16 3.06
CA ASP A 592 -9.22 -36.79 2.44
C ASP A 592 -10.00 -35.83 1.53
N THR A 593 -9.79 -34.52 1.67
CA THR A 593 -10.58 -33.48 0.98
C THR A 593 -9.75 -32.43 0.26
N GLU A 594 -8.43 -32.36 0.51
CA GLU A 594 -7.54 -31.37 -0.10
C GLU A 594 -6.20 -32.00 -0.51
N ALA A 595 -5.59 -31.45 -1.57
CA ALA A 595 -4.22 -31.79 -1.95
C ALA A 595 -3.41 -30.54 -2.33
N LEU A 596 -2.12 -30.59 -2.03
CA LEU A 596 -1.12 -29.62 -2.46
C LEU A 596 -0.30 -30.25 -3.59
N LEU A 597 -0.33 -29.58 -4.73
CA LEU A 597 0.32 -29.99 -5.97
C LEU A 597 1.47 -29.04 -6.25
N HIS A 598 2.58 -29.57 -6.78
CA HIS A 598 3.67 -28.79 -7.34
C HIS A 598 3.82 -29.09 -8.82
N TRP A 599 4.25 -28.11 -9.61
CA TRP A 599 4.39 -28.30 -11.05
C TRP A 599 5.63 -29.11 -11.46
N GLY A 600 6.61 -29.26 -10.57
CA GLY A 600 7.92 -29.79 -10.92
C GLY A 600 8.67 -28.86 -11.88
N ASP A 601 9.50 -29.45 -12.74
CA ASP A 601 10.19 -28.72 -13.80
C ASP A 601 9.28 -28.57 -15.01
N LEU A 602 8.62 -27.41 -15.10
CA LEU A 602 7.82 -27.05 -16.27
C LEU A 602 8.72 -26.68 -17.45
N ALA A 603 8.29 -27.09 -18.66
CA ALA A 603 8.84 -26.54 -19.88
C ALA A 603 8.70 -25.01 -19.89
N ARG A 604 9.68 -24.32 -20.49
CA ARG A 604 9.75 -22.85 -20.48
C ARG A 604 8.46 -22.21 -21.00
N GLN A 605 7.89 -22.74 -22.08
CA GLN A 605 6.66 -22.23 -22.68
C GLN A 605 5.46 -22.34 -21.74
N ASP A 606 5.30 -23.50 -21.09
CA ASP A 606 4.20 -23.74 -20.12
C ASP A 606 4.32 -22.82 -18.91
N ARG A 607 5.54 -22.62 -18.41
CA ARG A 607 5.80 -21.70 -17.30
C ARG A 607 5.47 -20.25 -17.67
N TYR A 608 5.84 -19.81 -18.87
CA TYR A 608 5.51 -18.47 -19.36
C TYR A 608 4.02 -18.29 -19.56
N ALA A 609 3.33 -19.31 -20.09
CA ALA A 609 1.89 -19.31 -20.22
C ALA A 609 1.22 -19.20 -18.84
N LEU A 610 1.68 -19.98 -17.86
CA LEU A 610 1.20 -19.92 -16.47
C LEU A 610 1.41 -18.54 -15.85
N ILE A 611 2.58 -17.91 -16.03
CA ILE A 611 2.87 -16.55 -15.54
C ILE A 611 1.92 -15.52 -16.18
N ARG A 612 1.71 -15.60 -17.50
CA ARG A 612 0.77 -14.72 -18.21
C ARG A 612 -0.65 -14.88 -17.69
N TRP A 613 -1.09 -16.12 -17.49
CA TRP A 613 -2.41 -16.40 -16.94
C TRP A 613 -2.52 -15.93 -15.49
N LEU A 614 -1.52 -16.18 -14.65
CA LEU A 614 -1.54 -15.77 -13.24
C LEU A 614 -1.56 -14.25 -13.09
N PHE A 615 -0.81 -13.49 -13.88
CA PHE A 615 -0.55 -12.09 -13.55
C PHE A 615 -0.98 -11.08 -14.62
N CYS A 616 -1.15 -11.50 -15.87
CA CYS A 616 -1.36 -10.59 -17.00
C CYS A 616 -2.83 -10.54 -17.48
N ARG A 617 -3.73 -11.35 -16.91
CA ARG A 617 -5.14 -11.39 -17.32
C ARG A 617 -5.87 -10.06 -17.04
N PRO A 618 -6.72 -9.57 -17.95
CA PRO A 618 -7.53 -8.37 -17.72
C PRO A 618 -8.42 -8.51 -16.49
N GLY A 619 -8.39 -7.53 -15.60
CA GLY A 619 -9.26 -7.45 -14.43
C GLY A 619 -9.00 -8.52 -13.36
N CYS A 620 -7.80 -9.13 -13.34
CA CYS A 620 -7.49 -10.17 -12.35
C CYS A 620 -7.31 -9.61 -10.93
N TRP A 621 -6.94 -8.34 -10.78
CA TRP A 621 -6.65 -7.74 -9.48
C TRP A 621 -7.91 -7.20 -8.78
N VAL A 622 -8.11 -7.56 -7.51
CA VAL A 622 -9.35 -7.29 -6.76
C VAL A 622 -9.27 -5.97 -5.96
N ASP A 623 -10.35 -5.20 -6.00
CA ASP A 623 -10.62 -4.13 -5.03
C ASP A 623 -11.27 -4.71 -3.76
N ARG A 624 -10.42 -5.19 -2.84
CA ARG A 624 -10.86 -5.75 -1.56
C ARG A 624 -11.54 -4.69 -0.70
N GLN A 625 -12.52 -5.08 0.10
CA GLN A 625 -13.11 -4.20 1.10
C GLN A 625 -12.53 -4.53 2.48
N ALA A 626 -12.21 -3.49 3.25
CA ALA A 626 -11.85 -3.64 4.64
C ALA A 626 -12.99 -4.37 5.38
N PRO A 627 -12.68 -5.40 6.17
CA PRO A 627 -13.70 -6.19 6.86
C PRO A 627 -14.39 -5.39 7.97
N GLN A 628 -15.45 -5.97 8.54
CA GLN A 628 -16.05 -5.45 9.76
C GLN A 628 -15.04 -5.45 10.91
N GLU A 629 -14.88 -4.29 11.54
CA GLU A 629 -13.83 -3.99 12.51
C GLU A 629 -13.81 -4.96 13.70
N GLY A 630 -14.96 -5.21 14.33
CA GLY A 630 -15.03 -6.11 15.48
C GLY A 630 -14.57 -7.54 15.17
N ARG A 631 -14.92 -8.07 13.99
CA ARG A 631 -14.48 -9.41 13.56
C ARG A 631 -12.97 -9.45 13.29
N ALA A 632 -12.45 -8.38 12.69
CA ALA A 632 -11.04 -8.26 12.36
C ALA A 632 -10.16 -8.08 13.63
N LEU A 633 -10.63 -7.30 14.60
CA LEU A 633 -9.99 -7.18 15.92
C LEU A 633 -10.01 -8.52 16.68
N LEU A 634 -11.14 -9.23 16.68
CA LEU A 634 -11.22 -10.56 17.29
C LEU A 634 -10.25 -11.54 16.64
N ALA A 635 -10.12 -11.51 15.31
CA ALA A 635 -9.14 -12.29 14.59
C ALA A 635 -7.71 -11.93 15.01
N LEU A 636 -7.37 -10.64 15.09
CA LEU A 636 -6.07 -10.17 15.55
C LEU A 636 -5.75 -10.70 16.97
N PHE A 637 -6.67 -10.52 17.92
CA PHE A 637 -6.48 -10.98 19.30
C PHE A 637 -6.23 -12.48 19.39
N ARG A 638 -6.99 -13.30 18.65
CA ARG A 638 -6.77 -14.74 18.58
C ARG A 638 -5.38 -15.09 18.04
N ARG A 639 -4.85 -14.30 17.07
CA ARG A 639 -3.51 -14.48 16.49
C ARG A 639 -2.37 -14.06 17.41
N LEU A 640 -2.63 -13.12 18.33
CA LEU A 640 -1.65 -12.75 19.36
C LEU A 640 -1.46 -13.86 20.40
N ILE A 641 -2.55 -14.55 20.77
CA ILE A 641 -2.51 -15.67 21.72
C ILE A 641 -1.96 -16.94 21.07
N ALA A 642 -2.44 -17.26 19.86
CA ALA A 642 -2.03 -18.44 19.11
C ALA A 642 -1.47 -18.01 17.74
N PRO A 643 -0.14 -18.04 17.53
CA PRO A 643 0.45 -17.61 16.27
C PRO A 643 -0.12 -18.41 15.09
N PRO A 644 -0.26 -17.80 13.90
CA PRO A 644 -0.79 -18.47 12.72
C PRO A 644 0.04 -19.71 12.38
N LYS A 645 -0.65 -20.86 12.30
CA LYS A 645 -0.06 -22.12 11.82
C LYS A 645 0.24 -22.01 10.33
N ARG A 646 1.49 -21.70 9.99
CA ARG A 646 2.02 -21.73 8.62
C ARG A 646 2.50 -23.14 8.32
N GLY A 647 1.63 -23.93 7.69
CA GLY A 647 1.95 -25.25 7.16
C GLY A 647 1.83 -25.27 5.64
N PRO A 648 2.17 -26.39 4.98
CA PRO A 648 2.09 -26.54 3.52
C PRO A 648 0.72 -26.14 2.95
N PHE A 649 -0.37 -26.45 3.67
CA PHE A 649 -1.75 -26.15 3.24
C PHE A 649 -2.27 -24.75 3.61
N ASN A 650 -1.47 -23.96 4.33
CA ASN A 650 -1.81 -22.61 4.76
C ASN A 650 -0.77 -21.59 4.29
N PRO A 651 -0.51 -21.47 2.97
CA PRO A 651 0.35 -20.42 2.46
C PRO A 651 -0.28 -19.04 2.69
N SER A 652 0.57 -18.01 2.71
CA SER A 652 0.12 -16.62 2.65
C SER A 652 -0.47 -16.36 1.27
N MET A 653 -1.75 -16.00 1.20
CA MET A 653 -2.46 -15.85 -0.07
C MET A 653 -3.09 -14.47 -0.24
N ILE A 654 -3.04 -13.93 -1.45
CA ILE A 654 -3.77 -12.72 -1.86
C ILE A 654 -4.92 -13.12 -2.79
N PRO A 655 -6.14 -12.58 -2.62
CA PRO A 655 -7.25 -12.97 -3.49
C PRO A 655 -7.11 -12.38 -4.89
N GLN A 656 -7.56 -13.16 -5.87
CA GLN A 656 -7.61 -12.78 -7.27
C GLN A 656 -9.04 -12.94 -7.82
N HIS A 657 -9.45 -12.09 -8.77
CA HIS A 657 -10.71 -12.27 -9.48
C HIS A 657 -10.68 -13.55 -10.31
N LEU A 658 -11.84 -14.20 -10.40
CA LEU A 658 -12.05 -15.27 -11.37
C LEU A 658 -11.92 -14.69 -12.79
N PRO A 659 -11.42 -15.49 -13.76
CA PRO A 659 -11.54 -15.11 -15.14
C PRO A 659 -13.01 -14.79 -15.43
N ARG A 660 -13.26 -13.65 -16.08
CA ARG A 660 -14.57 -13.42 -16.66
C ARG A 660 -14.77 -14.52 -17.69
N VAL A 661 -15.69 -15.44 -17.43
CA VAL A 661 -16.22 -16.32 -18.46
C VAL A 661 -16.74 -15.36 -19.53
N GLN A 662 -16.06 -15.27 -20.67
CA GLN A 662 -16.68 -14.66 -21.84
C GLN A 662 -17.97 -15.43 -22.00
N GLY A 663 -19.11 -14.73 -21.82
CA GLY A 663 -20.41 -15.34 -21.91
C GLY A 663 -20.41 -16.23 -23.15
N SER A 664 -20.80 -17.48 -22.96
CA SER A 664 -21.14 -18.37 -24.05
C SER A 664 -22.06 -17.60 -24.99
N ALA A 665 -21.50 -17.08 -26.09
CA ALA A 665 -22.21 -16.98 -27.33
C ALA A 665 -22.39 -18.42 -27.83
N HIS A 666 -23.20 -19.19 -27.09
CA HIS A 666 -23.88 -20.34 -27.62
C HIS A 666 -25.31 -19.89 -27.84
N GLN A 667 -25.66 -19.96 -29.13
CA GLN A 667 -26.98 -19.94 -29.72
C GLN A 667 -28.00 -20.73 -28.90
#